data_AF-A0A2V8SBF3-F1
#
_entry.id   AF-A0A2V8SBF3-F1
#
_cell.length_a   1.000
_cell.length_b   1.000
_cell.length_c   1.000
_cell.angle_alpha   90.00
_cell.angle_beta   90.00
_cell.angle_gamma   90.00
#
_symmetry.space_group_name_H-M   'P 1'
#
loop_
_entity.id
_entity.type
_entity.pdbx_description
1 polymer ?
#
loop_
_entity_poly.entity_id
_entity_poly.type
_entity_poly.pdbx_seq_one_letter_code
_entity_poly.pdbx_strand_id
1 'polypeptide(L)'
;MFRIRGASVAYCNRNHLTGEVDPPNMEQANGQETAPPNKTVVADGYKYWAFISYSHQDETWARWLHESLETYKVPRRLIGRPSFYGPVPERVFPVFRDREELPGSFDLGGTLQAALRQSRILIVICSPRSAVSRWVNEEIKEFKAWGREDRVLCLIVEGEPNATDKPELGLLECFPPALRFRVGADGKLTDEHTEPIAADARKDKDGRENAKLKVLAGILGVGFDELRQREVVRQRKRRLKIGTGVFGLMLALAFVYLAMADKGWSIPGGERVRTIIDRHNASVLRPVPQMEEIRRAAVPLRRQVFDSLTHARTPDGWIKASLKPNEKLYLETWSHSQALCGMFRMPEASNAELHALLPNLETPFKPNVPVEAGALKFGWISHQDDTDTVAEPALWTTAALAAALARPGLLNDTERRRLLAHLAYTQEVLKLYRPLDDGGWNMFPRQTEAGDANPYTTTLALLALLELKRANVPWEGSAERRDELLRKTAQWLLNHYDTTKDVPGWSGGTSADETFDGLTLEIYALLLRAQAEANVTIPPAMLAQMPKHIAACVTRDFSFPTSSGEFVATCLDQTDRAHAGKESVGFLWLPWAIDAAQGWLTWAEQHNAPPEERTRVRRALGHMVLQMGNDAVKRASTDWTFISAETLYGLSEIKPL
;
A
#
# COMPACT_ATOMS: atom_id res chain seq x y z
N MET A 1 -11.12 -34.33 29.26
CA MET A 1 -12.44 -33.96 28.70
C MET A 1 -12.97 -32.70 29.40
N PHE A 2 -12.72 -31.50 28.86
CA PHE A 2 -13.46 -30.26 29.18
C PHE A 2 -13.38 -29.34 27.96
N ARG A 3 -14.55 -28.90 27.48
CA ARG A 3 -14.77 -28.22 26.19
C ARG A 3 -15.15 -26.76 26.49
N ILE A 4 -14.29 -25.79 26.17
CA ILE A 4 -14.59 -24.36 26.38
C ILE A 4 -15.10 -23.77 25.06
N ARG A 5 -16.36 -23.32 25.07
CA ARG A 5 -17.02 -22.59 23.97
C ARG A 5 -16.67 -21.10 24.05
N GLY A 6 -16.16 -20.52 22.97
CA GLY A 6 -15.96 -19.08 22.80
C GLY A 6 -17.25 -18.35 22.44
N ALA A 7 -17.53 -17.26 23.16
CA ALA A 7 -18.63 -16.34 22.89
C ALA A 7 -18.14 -15.13 22.08
N SER A 8 -18.86 -14.81 21.00
CA SER A 8 -18.67 -13.65 20.13
C SER A 8 -19.52 -12.49 20.62
N VAL A 9 -18.92 -11.30 20.79
CA VAL A 9 -19.64 -10.05 21.09
C VAL A 9 -19.15 -8.95 20.15
N ALA A 10 -20.05 -8.53 19.26
CA ALA A 10 -19.89 -7.41 18.35
C ALA A 10 -20.30 -6.10 19.05
N TYR A 11 -19.39 -5.12 19.09
CA TYR A 11 -19.67 -3.75 19.52
C TYR A 11 -19.95 -2.88 18.29
N CYS A 12 -21.15 -2.32 18.20
CA CYS A 12 -21.55 -1.31 17.22
C CYS A 12 -21.80 0.00 17.97
N ASN A 13 -20.93 1.00 17.75
CA ASN A 13 -21.01 2.34 18.35
C ASN A 13 -22.04 3.19 17.58
N ARG A 14 -23.04 3.72 18.29
CA ARG A 14 -24.01 4.71 17.80
C ARG A 14 -23.83 6.00 18.61
N ASN A 15 -23.54 7.10 17.92
CA ASN A 15 -23.35 8.42 18.49
C ASN A 15 -24.68 9.08 18.94
N HIS A 16 -24.59 9.78 20.07
CA HIS A 16 -25.49 10.79 20.64
C HIS A 16 -25.81 11.95 19.66
N LEU A 17 -27.09 12.34 19.48
CA LEU A 17 -27.96 13.29 20.23
C LEU A 17 -27.68 14.80 19.97
N THR A 18 -28.77 15.48 19.55
CA THR A 18 -29.27 16.85 19.85
C THR A 18 -28.31 18.05 19.70
N GLY A 19 -28.65 19.20 19.14
CA GLY A 19 -29.92 19.92 18.98
C GLY A 19 -29.62 21.43 19.14
N GLU A 20 -30.57 22.27 18.72
CA GLU A 20 -30.75 23.70 19.06
C GLU A 20 -30.16 24.83 18.18
N VAL A 21 -30.95 25.91 18.14
CA VAL A 21 -31.09 26.98 17.16
C VAL A 21 -31.12 28.34 17.91
N ASP A 22 -30.70 29.41 17.20
CA ASP A 22 -30.92 30.88 17.39
C ASP A 22 -29.91 31.71 18.22
N PRO A 23 -29.80 33.06 17.99
CA PRO A 23 -30.12 33.89 16.81
C PRO A 23 -28.96 34.87 16.43
N PRO A 24 -29.10 35.75 15.39
CA PRO A 24 -28.02 36.60 14.92
C PRO A 24 -28.01 37.97 15.62
N ASN A 25 -26.82 38.53 15.84
CA ASN A 25 -26.65 39.88 16.37
C ASN A 25 -26.19 40.86 15.28
N MET A 26 -26.84 42.02 15.29
CA MET A 26 -26.63 43.13 14.38
C MET A 26 -25.28 43.80 14.61
N GLU A 27 -24.66 44.26 13.53
CA GLU A 27 -23.86 45.49 13.58
C GLU A 27 -24.07 46.29 12.29
N GLN A 28 -24.62 47.48 12.48
CA GLN A 28 -24.83 48.50 11.46
C GLN A 28 -23.50 49.15 11.11
N ALA A 29 -23.18 49.24 9.82
CA ALA A 29 -22.21 50.21 9.32
C ALA A 29 -22.73 50.83 8.03
N ASN A 30 -23.21 52.05 8.22
CA ASN A 30 -23.61 53.05 7.25
C ASN A 30 -22.49 53.31 6.23
N GLY A 31 -22.78 53.28 4.93
CA GLY A 31 -21.76 53.44 3.90
C GLY A 31 -22.33 53.62 2.50
N GLN A 32 -22.84 54.82 2.25
CA GLN A 32 -23.12 55.46 0.96
C GLN A 32 -22.85 54.63 -0.31
N GLU A 33 -23.97 54.27 -0.94
CA GLU A 33 -24.10 53.84 -2.32
C GLU A 33 -23.52 54.91 -3.26
N THR A 34 -22.26 54.76 -3.64
CA THR A 34 -21.65 55.56 -4.69
C THR A 34 -21.94 54.89 -6.03
N ALA A 35 -22.97 55.38 -6.70
CA ALA A 35 -23.14 55.18 -8.13
C ALA A 35 -21.81 55.54 -8.83
N PRO A 36 -21.24 54.67 -9.69
CA PRO A 36 -20.02 55.01 -10.39
C PRO A 36 -20.31 56.22 -11.28
N PRO A 37 -19.45 57.26 -11.27
CA PRO A 37 -19.69 58.45 -12.05
C PRO A 37 -19.55 58.09 -13.52
N ASN A 38 -20.66 58.15 -14.25
CA ASN A 38 -20.68 58.05 -15.71
C ASN A 38 -20.03 59.32 -16.29
N LYS A 39 -18.70 59.40 -16.24
CA LYS A 39 -17.90 60.40 -16.95
C LYS A 39 -17.78 59.95 -18.41
N THR A 40 -18.84 60.14 -19.18
CA THR A 40 -18.70 60.35 -20.62
C THR A 40 -18.02 61.70 -20.81
N VAL A 41 -16.69 61.68 -20.87
CA VAL A 41 -15.91 62.80 -21.39
C VAL A 41 -16.22 62.87 -22.89
N VAL A 42 -17.04 63.87 -23.26
CA VAL A 42 -17.27 64.23 -24.66
C VAL A 42 -15.99 64.91 -25.16
N ALA A 43 -15.11 64.16 -25.80
CA ALA A 43 -13.88 64.71 -26.38
C ALA A 43 -13.99 65.00 -27.89
N ASP A 44 -15.05 64.60 -28.60
CA ASP A 44 -15.12 64.72 -30.07
C ASP A 44 -16.52 65.08 -30.65
N GLY A 45 -17.44 65.63 -29.87
CA GLY A 45 -18.72 66.13 -30.39
C GLY A 45 -19.74 65.09 -30.89
N TYR A 46 -19.47 63.78 -30.79
CA TYR A 46 -20.39 62.70 -31.16
C TYR A 46 -20.98 61.97 -29.95
N LYS A 47 -22.30 61.68 -29.98
CA LYS A 47 -23.04 60.95 -28.94
C LYS A 47 -22.83 59.43 -29.01
N TYR A 48 -22.77 58.87 -30.22
CA TYR A 48 -22.68 57.42 -30.45
C TYR A 48 -21.31 57.03 -31.03
N TRP A 49 -20.84 55.83 -30.67
CA TRP A 49 -19.62 55.25 -31.25
C TRP A 49 -19.85 54.73 -32.67
N ALA A 50 -21.01 54.15 -32.93
CA ALA A 50 -21.38 53.69 -34.26
C ALA A 50 -22.89 53.75 -34.44
N PHE A 51 -23.31 53.88 -35.70
CA PHE A 51 -24.67 53.69 -36.17
C PHE A 51 -24.70 52.41 -37.02
N ILE A 52 -25.67 51.52 -36.78
CA ILE A 52 -25.86 50.31 -37.59
C ILE A 52 -27.01 50.55 -38.57
N SER A 53 -26.66 50.62 -39.86
CA SER A 53 -27.61 50.70 -40.97
C SER A 53 -27.79 49.31 -41.60
N TYR A 54 -29.04 48.91 -41.81
CA TYR A 54 -29.39 47.57 -42.29
C TYR A 54 -30.79 47.56 -42.93
N SER A 55 -31.05 46.60 -43.83
CA SER A 55 -32.41 46.30 -44.26
C SER A 55 -33.19 45.62 -43.13
N HIS A 56 -34.48 45.93 -42.96
CA HIS A 56 -35.32 45.30 -41.92
C HIS A 56 -35.24 43.77 -41.92
N GLN A 57 -35.07 43.15 -43.09
CA GLN A 57 -34.95 41.71 -43.24
C GLN A 57 -33.62 41.13 -42.70
N ASP A 58 -32.64 41.98 -42.37
CA ASP A 58 -31.35 41.64 -41.74
C ASP A 58 -31.34 41.87 -40.22
N GLU A 59 -32.51 42.03 -39.58
CA GLU A 59 -32.64 42.40 -38.16
C GLU A 59 -31.88 41.47 -37.20
N THR A 60 -31.84 40.17 -37.52
CA THR A 60 -31.14 39.16 -36.72
C THR A 60 -29.62 39.42 -36.67
N TRP A 61 -29.03 39.86 -37.79
CA TRP A 61 -27.63 40.25 -37.86
C TRP A 61 -27.38 41.60 -37.17
N ALA A 62 -28.29 42.57 -37.34
CA ALA A 62 -28.20 43.87 -36.69
C ALA A 62 -28.26 43.76 -35.16
N ARG A 63 -29.18 42.95 -34.63
CA ARG A 63 -29.32 42.67 -33.20
C ARG A 63 -28.07 42.01 -32.64
N TRP A 64 -27.58 40.96 -33.30
CA TRP A 64 -26.36 40.27 -32.88
C TRP A 64 -25.15 41.19 -32.86
N LEU A 65 -24.97 42.01 -33.89
CA LEU A 65 -23.83 42.92 -33.98
C LEU A 65 -23.92 43.98 -32.87
N HIS A 66 -25.08 44.59 -32.69
CA HIS A 66 -25.32 45.58 -31.63
C HIS A 66 -24.95 45.04 -30.24
N GLU A 67 -25.52 43.90 -29.85
CA GLU A 67 -25.23 43.27 -28.55
C GLU A 67 -23.75 42.88 -28.42
N SER A 68 -23.15 42.37 -29.50
CA SER A 68 -21.75 41.96 -29.54
C SER A 68 -20.78 43.13 -29.37
N LEU A 69 -21.09 44.30 -29.94
CA LEU A 69 -20.26 45.50 -29.82
C LEU A 69 -20.35 46.10 -28.41
N GLU A 70 -21.56 46.25 -27.87
CA GLU A 70 -21.75 46.87 -26.56
C GLU A 70 -21.18 46.02 -25.41
N THR A 71 -21.25 44.68 -25.51
CA THR A 71 -20.74 43.76 -24.48
C THR A 71 -19.24 43.52 -24.56
N TYR A 72 -18.58 43.92 -25.65
CA TYR A 72 -17.15 43.70 -25.82
C TYR A 72 -16.31 44.55 -24.85
N LYS A 73 -15.44 43.89 -24.06
CA LYS A 73 -14.49 44.55 -23.16
C LYS A 73 -13.15 44.76 -23.86
N VAL A 74 -12.78 46.01 -24.13
CA VAL A 74 -11.51 46.33 -24.80
C VAL A 74 -10.31 45.83 -23.95
N PRO A 75 -9.28 45.22 -24.57
CA PRO A 75 -8.08 44.80 -23.84
C PRO A 75 -7.40 45.98 -23.13
N ARG A 76 -7.07 45.83 -21.83
CA ARG A 76 -6.46 46.91 -21.02
C ARG A 76 -5.24 47.57 -21.64
N ARG A 77 -4.43 46.83 -22.40
CA ARG A 77 -3.25 47.35 -23.12
C ARG A 77 -3.57 48.36 -24.23
N LEU A 78 -4.81 48.35 -24.73
CA LEU A 78 -5.25 49.23 -25.82
C LEU A 78 -5.95 50.48 -25.29
N ILE A 79 -6.60 50.40 -24.13
CA ILE A 79 -7.37 51.52 -23.54
C ILE A 79 -6.47 52.75 -23.36
N GLY A 80 -6.93 53.91 -23.85
CA GLY A 80 -6.21 55.17 -23.79
C GLY A 80 -5.13 55.37 -24.87
N ARG A 81 -4.85 54.36 -25.70
CA ARG A 81 -3.93 54.50 -26.84
C ARG A 81 -4.52 55.49 -27.85
N PRO A 82 -3.73 56.43 -28.40
CA PRO A 82 -4.19 57.27 -29.51
C PRO A 82 -4.61 56.41 -30.71
N SER A 83 -5.79 56.66 -31.26
CA SER A 83 -6.28 56.04 -32.50
C SER A 83 -6.81 57.10 -33.46
N PHE A 84 -7.15 56.69 -34.69
CA PHE A 84 -7.75 57.55 -35.70
C PHE A 84 -9.04 58.26 -35.23
N TYR A 85 -9.78 57.65 -34.30
CA TYR A 85 -11.07 58.15 -33.79
C TYR A 85 -10.98 58.71 -32.36
N GLY A 86 -9.77 59.06 -31.90
CA GLY A 86 -9.49 59.49 -30.52
C GLY A 86 -8.95 58.36 -29.64
N PRO A 87 -8.76 58.59 -28.33
CA PRO A 87 -8.26 57.56 -27.42
C PRO A 87 -9.18 56.32 -27.38
N VAL A 88 -8.59 55.14 -27.48
CA VAL A 88 -9.34 53.87 -27.45
C VAL A 88 -10.13 53.74 -26.12
N PRO A 89 -11.45 53.51 -26.16
CA PRO A 89 -12.29 53.45 -24.96
C PRO A 89 -12.18 52.13 -24.21
N GLU A 90 -12.71 52.06 -22.99
CA GLU A 90 -12.88 50.78 -22.27
C GLU A 90 -13.98 49.89 -22.90
N ARG A 91 -15.01 50.52 -23.51
CA ARG A 91 -16.13 49.86 -24.19
C ARG A 91 -16.60 50.69 -25.37
N VAL A 92 -17.08 50.01 -26.42
CA VAL A 92 -17.75 50.65 -27.56
C VAL A 92 -19.22 50.85 -27.18
N PHE A 93 -19.51 51.94 -26.47
CA PHE A 93 -20.86 52.28 -26.00
C PHE A 93 -21.04 53.82 -25.92
N PRO A 94 -22.18 54.38 -26.37
CA PRO A 94 -23.36 53.69 -26.92
C PRO A 94 -23.24 53.41 -28.42
N VAL A 95 -23.84 52.30 -28.89
CA VAL A 95 -24.02 52.01 -30.32
C VAL A 95 -25.49 52.21 -30.68
N PHE A 96 -25.78 53.00 -31.70
CA PHE A 96 -27.14 53.20 -32.17
C PHE A 96 -27.51 52.08 -33.16
N ARG A 97 -28.61 51.40 -32.91
CA ARG A 97 -29.25 50.47 -33.84
C ARG A 97 -30.62 51.04 -34.13
N ASP A 98 -30.94 51.21 -35.41
CA ASP A 98 -32.28 51.59 -35.80
C ASP A 98 -33.29 50.53 -35.33
N ARG A 99 -34.32 50.96 -34.59
CA ARG A 99 -35.41 50.13 -34.10
C ARG A 99 -36.66 50.66 -34.78
N GLU A 100 -37.13 50.01 -35.84
CA GLU A 100 -38.45 50.33 -36.37
C GLU A 100 -39.54 49.81 -35.42
N GLU A 101 -40.30 50.73 -34.84
CA GLU A 101 -41.76 50.59 -34.78
C GLU A 101 -42.34 51.60 -35.79
N LEU A 102 -42.87 51.10 -36.91
CA LEU A 102 -43.72 51.85 -37.85
C LEU A 102 -45.20 51.59 -37.48
N PRO A 103 -46.23 52.32 -37.98
CA PRO A 103 -46.29 53.57 -38.76
C PRO A 103 -47.23 54.62 -38.11
N GLY A 104 -46.89 55.91 -38.06
CA GLY A 104 -47.90 56.92 -37.68
C GLY A 104 -47.47 58.31 -37.20
N SER A 105 -46.17 58.64 -37.08
CA SER A 105 -45.76 59.97 -36.61
C SER A 105 -44.81 60.66 -37.58
N PHE A 106 -45.18 61.89 -37.97
CA PHE A 106 -44.50 62.75 -38.95
C PHE A 106 -43.15 63.35 -38.48
N ASP A 107 -42.52 62.83 -37.42
CA ASP A 107 -41.32 63.44 -36.80
C ASP A 107 -40.15 62.46 -36.50
N LEU A 108 -40.22 61.19 -36.94
CA LEU A 108 -39.12 60.23 -36.71
C LEU A 108 -37.92 60.38 -37.67
N GLY A 109 -38.13 60.90 -38.89
CA GLY A 109 -37.05 61.11 -39.86
C GLY A 109 -35.96 62.05 -39.32
N GLY A 110 -36.35 63.07 -38.56
CA GLY A 110 -35.41 63.99 -37.90
C GLY A 110 -34.61 63.34 -36.79
N THR A 111 -35.17 62.34 -36.08
CA THR A 111 -34.49 61.64 -34.98
C THR A 111 -33.46 60.65 -35.49
N LEU A 112 -33.75 59.92 -36.58
CA LEU A 112 -32.83 58.98 -37.21
C LEU A 112 -31.65 59.71 -37.85
N GLN A 113 -31.92 60.77 -38.61
CA GLN A 113 -30.90 61.63 -39.20
C GLN A 113 -30.02 62.30 -38.12
N ALA A 114 -30.62 62.73 -36.99
CA ALA A 114 -29.87 63.25 -35.87
C ALA A 114 -28.95 62.18 -35.23
N ALA A 115 -29.42 60.95 -35.05
CA ALA A 115 -28.61 59.85 -34.53
C ALA A 115 -27.47 59.46 -35.48
N LEU A 116 -27.74 59.40 -36.79
CA LEU A 116 -26.73 59.19 -37.83
C LEU A 116 -25.68 60.31 -37.82
N ARG A 117 -26.12 61.57 -37.73
CA ARG A 117 -25.23 62.74 -37.64
C ARG A 117 -24.36 62.69 -36.39
N GLN A 118 -24.92 62.27 -35.25
CA GLN A 118 -24.24 62.16 -33.95
C GLN A 118 -23.40 60.88 -33.77
N SER A 119 -23.25 60.05 -34.80
CA SER A 119 -22.45 58.82 -34.77
C SER A 119 -21.07 59.01 -35.38
N ARG A 120 -20.03 58.45 -34.73
CA ARG A 120 -18.63 58.55 -35.21
C ARG A 120 -18.40 57.74 -36.49
N ILE A 121 -19.01 56.56 -36.57
CA ILE A 121 -18.82 55.54 -37.61
C ILE A 121 -20.19 55.06 -38.08
N LEU A 122 -20.32 54.78 -39.38
CA LEU A 122 -21.47 54.08 -39.95
C LEU A 122 -21.06 52.63 -40.21
N ILE A 123 -21.82 51.67 -39.69
CA ILE A 123 -21.66 50.25 -39.96
C ILE A 123 -22.84 49.80 -40.83
N VAL A 124 -22.56 49.35 -42.05
CA VAL A 124 -23.58 48.89 -43.00
C VAL A 124 -23.58 47.36 -43.03
N ILE A 125 -24.73 46.75 -42.71
CA ILE A 125 -24.94 45.32 -42.93
C ILE A 125 -25.25 45.11 -44.41
N CYS A 126 -24.32 44.47 -45.10
CA CYS A 126 -24.33 44.27 -46.55
C CYS A 126 -24.95 42.91 -46.89
N SER A 127 -26.04 42.97 -47.63
CA SER A 127 -26.83 41.83 -48.11
C SER A 127 -27.52 42.24 -49.43
N PRO A 128 -28.05 41.29 -50.23
CA PRO A 128 -28.88 41.61 -51.38
C PRO A 128 -30.08 42.49 -51.05
N ARG A 129 -30.55 42.42 -49.80
CA ARG A 129 -31.70 43.18 -49.29
C ARG A 129 -31.31 44.61 -48.96
N SER A 130 -30.11 44.83 -48.43
CA SER A 130 -29.55 46.17 -48.24
C SER A 130 -29.18 46.82 -49.57
N ALA A 131 -28.66 46.06 -50.55
CA ALA A 131 -28.26 46.57 -51.85
C ALA A 131 -29.40 47.28 -52.61
N VAL A 132 -30.63 46.80 -52.47
CA VAL A 132 -31.85 47.39 -53.07
C VAL A 132 -32.60 48.35 -52.14
N SER A 133 -32.12 48.54 -50.89
CA SER A 133 -32.80 49.38 -49.90
C SER A 133 -32.50 50.87 -50.14
N ARG A 134 -33.55 51.63 -50.49
CA ARG A 134 -33.46 53.09 -50.64
C ARG A 134 -32.98 53.76 -49.36
N TRP A 135 -33.50 53.35 -48.20
CA TRP A 135 -33.17 53.97 -46.90
C TRP A 135 -31.70 53.80 -46.54
N VAL A 136 -31.18 52.56 -46.60
CA VAL A 136 -29.76 52.28 -46.34
C VAL A 136 -28.88 53.11 -47.28
N ASN A 137 -29.24 53.18 -48.57
CA ASN A 137 -28.49 53.95 -49.55
C ASN A 137 -28.49 55.47 -49.25
N GLU A 138 -29.62 56.05 -48.82
CA GLU A 138 -29.68 57.46 -48.43
C GLU A 138 -28.88 57.75 -47.15
N GLU A 139 -28.93 56.88 -46.14
CA GLU A 139 -28.09 57.03 -44.93
C GLU A 139 -26.60 57.04 -45.26
N ILE A 140 -26.15 56.15 -46.17
CA ILE A 140 -24.76 56.14 -46.64
C ILE A 140 -24.42 57.44 -47.37
N LYS A 141 -25.30 57.93 -48.25
CA LYS A 141 -25.09 59.21 -48.96
C LYS A 141 -24.96 60.38 -48.00
N GLU A 142 -25.88 60.51 -47.05
CA GLU A 142 -25.85 61.58 -46.07
C GLU A 142 -24.57 61.52 -45.22
N PHE A 143 -24.21 60.32 -44.77
CA PHE A 143 -23.01 60.13 -43.96
C PHE A 143 -21.73 60.49 -44.74
N LYS A 144 -21.63 60.07 -46.01
CA LYS A 144 -20.52 60.43 -46.90
C LYS A 144 -20.49 61.93 -47.24
N ALA A 145 -21.64 62.55 -47.50
CA ALA A 145 -21.76 63.98 -47.81
C ALA A 145 -21.26 64.87 -46.66
N TRP A 146 -21.28 64.38 -45.41
CA TRP A 146 -20.66 65.03 -44.26
C TRP A 146 -19.13 64.85 -44.16
N GLY A 147 -18.48 64.37 -45.23
CA GLY A 147 -17.03 64.18 -45.30
C GLY A 147 -16.51 62.99 -44.48
N ARG A 148 -17.37 62.00 -44.19
CA ARG A 148 -17.05 60.84 -43.34
C ARG A 148 -17.02 59.51 -44.12
N GLU A 149 -16.65 59.57 -45.40
CA GLU A 149 -16.57 58.39 -46.26
C GLU A 149 -15.59 57.33 -45.75
N ASP A 150 -14.49 57.76 -45.14
CA ASP A 150 -13.47 56.93 -44.48
C ASP A 150 -13.95 56.23 -43.21
N ARG A 151 -15.15 56.59 -42.70
CA ARG A 151 -15.74 56.06 -41.46
C ARG A 151 -16.92 55.15 -41.71
N VAL A 152 -17.01 54.57 -42.91
CA VAL A 152 -18.04 53.58 -43.28
C VAL A 152 -17.43 52.18 -43.26
N LEU A 153 -17.92 51.34 -42.35
CA LEU A 153 -17.51 49.95 -42.20
C LEU A 153 -18.61 49.03 -42.73
N CYS A 154 -18.24 48.00 -43.47
CA CYS A 154 -19.18 47.05 -44.05
C CYS A 154 -19.10 45.71 -43.32
N LEU A 155 -20.27 45.11 -43.04
CA LEU A 155 -20.39 43.74 -42.59
C LEU A 155 -21.17 42.93 -43.62
N ILE A 156 -20.47 42.13 -44.42
CA ILE A 156 -21.09 41.26 -45.43
C ILE A 156 -21.69 40.05 -44.70
N VAL A 157 -23.00 39.87 -44.85
CA VAL A 157 -23.73 38.74 -44.28
C VAL A 157 -24.27 37.80 -45.35
N GLU A 158 -24.50 38.31 -46.56
CA GLU A 158 -25.02 37.58 -47.72
C GLU A 158 -24.70 38.34 -49.02
N GLY A 159 -24.74 37.68 -50.18
CA GLY A 159 -24.42 38.29 -51.48
C GLY A 159 -22.91 38.48 -51.70
N GLU A 160 -22.54 39.04 -52.85
CA GLU A 160 -21.16 39.31 -53.24
C GLU A 160 -20.96 40.80 -53.59
N PRO A 161 -19.91 41.45 -53.06
CA PRO A 161 -19.59 42.85 -53.40
C PRO A 161 -19.34 43.05 -54.89
N ASN A 162 -19.91 44.12 -55.46
CA ASN A 162 -19.73 44.49 -56.87
C ASN A 162 -20.16 43.39 -57.86
N ALA A 163 -21.07 42.50 -57.46
CA ALA A 163 -21.60 41.46 -58.34
C ALA A 163 -22.30 42.04 -59.58
N THR A 164 -22.84 43.26 -59.47
CA THR A 164 -23.46 43.96 -60.61
C THR A 164 -22.48 44.23 -61.75
N ASP A 165 -21.19 44.34 -61.45
CA ASP A 165 -20.15 44.58 -62.47
C ASP A 165 -19.73 43.28 -63.18
N LYS A 166 -20.21 42.13 -62.71
CA LYS A 166 -19.88 40.79 -63.20
C LYS A 166 -21.14 39.92 -63.33
N PRO A 167 -22.11 40.30 -64.18
CA PRO A 167 -23.39 39.59 -64.30
C PRO A 167 -23.21 38.11 -64.70
N GLU A 168 -22.10 37.74 -65.34
CA GLU A 168 -21.76 36.38 -65.74
C GLU A 168 -21.59 35.39 -64.58
N LEU A 169 -21.36 35.87 -63.35
CA LEU A 169 -21.18 35.02 -62.17
C LEU A 169 -22.51 34.62 -61.51
N GLY A 170 -23.64 35.23 -61.91
CA GLY A 170 -24.96 34.95 -61.35
C GLY A 170 -25.09 35.24 -59.84
N LEU A 171 -24.18 36.05 -59.27
CA LEU A 171 -24.17 36.41 -57.86
C LEU A 171 -25.05 37.62 -57.60
N LEU A 172 -25.66 37.68 -56.42
CA LEU A 172 -26.47 38.83 -55.99
C LEU A 172 -25.56 39.89 -55.35
N GLU A 173 -25.70 41.13 -55.79
CA GLU A 173 -25.01 42.28 -55.22
C GLU A 173 -25.33 42.44 -53.73
N CYS A 174 -24.34 42.78 -52.90
CA CYS A 174 -24.57 43.07 -51.48
C CYS A 174 -24.33 44.53 -51.08
N PHE A 175 -23.72 45.34 -51.95
CA PHE A 175 -23.46 46.75 -51.67
C PHE A 175 -24.53 47.66 -52.28
N PRO A 176 -25.16 48.55 -51.49
CA PRO A 176 -25.96 49.65 -52.03
C PRO A 176 -25.10 50.53 -52.94
N PRO A 177 -25.69 51.21 -53.94
CA PRO A 177 -24.95 52.08 -54.87
C PRO A 177 -24.00 53.07 -54.17
N ALA A 178 -24.41 53.66 -53.06
CA ALA A 178 -23.60 54.61 -52.29
C ALA A 178 -22.38 53.99 -51.57
N LEU A 179 -22.33 52.66 -51.41
CA LEU A 179 -21.11 51.94 -50.98
C LEU A 179 -20.18 51.61 -52.14
N ARG A 180 -20.66 51.63 -53.38
CA ARG A 180 -19.88 51.27 -54.57
C ARG A 180 -19.24 52.48 -55.23
N PHE A 181 -19.86 53.65 -55.09
CA PHE A 181 -19.42 54.90 -55.69
C PHE A 181 -19.21 56.01 -54.65
N ARG A 182 -18.33 56.95 -54.97
CA ARG A 182 -18.10 58.15 -54.15
C ARG A 182 -19.29 59.11 -54.26
N VAL A 183 -19.58 59.80 -53.16
CA VAL A 183 -20.67 60.79 -53.05
C VAL A 183 -20.07 62.19 -53.00
N GLY A 184 -20.47 63.05 -53.93
CA GLY A 184 -20.04 64.45 -53.99
C GLY A 184 -20.61 65.30 -52.85
N ALA A 185 -20.06 66.51 -52.66
CA ALA A 185 -20.54 67.44 -51.62
C ALA A 185 -21.99 67.91 -51.84
N ASP A 186 -22.55 67.69 -53.03
CA ASP A 186 -23.95 67.94 -53.40
C ASP A 186 -24.88 66.74 -53.09
N GLY A 187 -24.34 65.67 -52.48
CA GLY A 187 -25.07 64.46 -52.12
C GLY A 187 -25.36 63.52 -53.30
N LYS A 188 -24.82 63.78 -54.50
CA LYS A 188 -25.00 62.93 -55.68
C LYS A 188 -23.87 61.91 -55.82
N LEU A 189 -24.19 60.75 -56.40
CA LEU A 189 -23.20 59.73 -56.74
C LEU A 189 -22.36 60.22 -57.92
N THR A 190 -21.06 59.98 -57.82
CA THR A 190 -20.09 60.19 -58.91
C THR A 190 -19.81 58.85 -59.61
N ASP A 191 -19.12 58.88 -60.75
CA ASP A 191 -18.68 57.65 -61.45
C ASP A 191 -17.38 57.05 -60.85
N GLU A 192 -16.84 57.63 -59.78
CA GLU A 192 -15.63 57.13 -59.11
C GLU A 192 -16.00 55.99 -58.13
N HIS A 193 -15.41 54.81 -58.34
CA HIS A 193 -15.60 53.65 -57.45
C HIS A 193 -14.93 53.86 -56.09
N THR A 194 -15.54 53.31 -55.04
CA THR A 194 -14.98 53.28 -53.68
C THR A 194 -14.77 51.82 -53.23
N GLU A 195 -13.72 51.60 -52.44
CA GLU A 195 -13.41 50.29 -51.85
C GLU A 195 -13.66 50.34 -50.34
N PRO A 196 -14.88 50.02 -49.86
CA PRO A 196 -15.18 50.12 -48.44
C PRO A 196 -14.50 49.01 -47.64
N ILE A 197 -14.14 49.30 -46.38
CA ILE A 197 -13.57 48.32 -45.46
C ILE A 197 -14.65 47.30 -45.07
N ALA A 198 -14.56 46.07 -45.58
CA ALA A 198 -15.55 45.04 -45.34
C ALA A 198 -15.03 43.87 -44.49
N ALA A 199 -15.82 43.49 -43.49
CA ALA A 199 -15.69 42.25 -42.73
C ALA A 199 -16.72 41.22 -43.24
N ASP A 200 -16.33 39.97 -43.42
CA ASP A 200 -17.18 38.97 -44.07
C ASP A 200 -17.63 37.86 -43.09
N ALA A 201 -18.87 37.94 -42.62
CA ALA A 201 -19.40 37.06 -41.60
C ALA A 201 -19.77 35.65 -42.12
N ARG A 202 -19.69 35.42 -43.45
CA ARG A 202 -20.00 34.12 -44.07
C ARG A 202 -19.01 33.05 -43.61
N LYS A 203 -19.46 31.80 -43.54
CA LYS A 203 -18.71 30.68 -42.91
C LYS A 203 -17.43 30.32 -43.66
N ASP A 204 -17.42 30.50 -44.96
CA ASP A 204 -16.33 30.25 -45.90
C ASP A 204 -15.34 31.43 -46.04
N LYS A 205 -15.56 32.50 -45.27
CA LYS A 205 -14.80 33.75 -45.30
C LYS A 205 -14.18 34.03 -43.93
N ASP A 206 -14.46 35.17 -43.28
CA ASP A 206 -13.91 35.42 -41.94
C ASP A 206 -14.62 34.61 -40.85
N GLY A 207 -15.91 34.30 -41.09
CA GLY A 207 -16.80 33.74 -40.09
C GLY A 207 -17.20 34.76 -39.03
N ARG A 208 -18.35 34.50 -38.39
CA ARG A 208 -19.03 35.42 -37.47
C ARG A 208 -18.15 36.06 -36.39
N GLU A 209 -17.25 35.29 -35.76
CA GLU A 209 -16.39 35.79 -34.68
C GLU A 209 -15.24 36.69 -35.17
N ASN A 210 -14.56 36.33 -36.26
CA ASN A 210 -13.49 37.19 -36.80
C ASN A 210 -14.07 38.42 -37.47
N ALA A 211 -15.22 38.31 -38.14
CA ALA A 211 -15.91 39.47 -38.72
C ALA A 211 -16.27 40.49 -37.63
N LYS A 212 -16.80 40.05 -36.47
CA LYS A 212 -17.00 40.90 -35.29
C LYS A 212 -15.71 41.59 -34.85
N LEU A 213 -14.61 40.84 -34.73
CA LEU A 213 -13.31 41.40 -34.32
C LEU A 213 -12.75 42.40 -35.35
N LYS A 214 -12.97 42.20 -36.65
CA LYS A 214 -12.60 43.14 -37.71
C LYS A 214 -13.42 44.43 -37.64
N VAL A 215 -14.74 44.33 -37.42
CA VAL A 215 -15.58 45.50 -37.19
C VAL A 215 -15.13 46.26 -35.94
N LEU A 216 -14.84 45.56 -34.82
CA LEU A 216 -14.29 46.19 -33.61
C LEU A 216 -12.92 46.84 -33.85
N ALA A 217 -12.05 46.21 -34.63
CA ALA A 217 -10.76 46.78 -35.02
C ALA A 217 -10.95 48.09 -35.80
N GLY A 218 -11.88 48.10 -36.75
CA GLY A 218 -12.29 49.29 -37.49
C GLY A 218 -12.86 50.39 -36.59
N ILE A 219 -13.70 50.05 -35.62
CA ILE A 219 -14.29 51.04 -34.70
C ILE A 219 -13.25 51.65 -33.75
N LEU A 220 -12.34 50.82 -33.24
CA LEU A 220 -11.33 51.23 -32.27
C LEU A 220 -10.09 51.84 -32.93
N GLY A 221 -9.95 51.76 -34.26
CA GLY A 221 -8.76 52.21 -34.98
C GLY A 221 -7.48 51.44 -34.61
N VAL A 222 -7.60 50.14 -34.30
CA VAL A 222 -6.48 49.25 -33.91
C VAL A 222 -6.33 48.08 -34.89
N GLY A 223 -5.15 47.45 -34.96
CA GLY A 223 -4.94 46.28 -35.81
C GLY A 223 -5.78 45.07 -35.37
N PHE A 224 -6.36 44.33 -36.32
CA PHE A 224 -7.15 43.11 -36.06
C PHE A 224 -6.38 42.07 -35.23
N ASP A 225 -5.10 41.87 -35.50
CA ASP A 225 -4.25 40.93 -34.76
C ASP A 225 -4.09 41.30 -33.29
N GLU A 226 -4.17 42.59 -32.95
CA GLU A 226 -4.10 43.06 -31.56
C GLU A 226 -5.31 42.62 -30.73
N LEU A 227 -6.48 42.45 -31.36
CA LEU A 227 -7.69 41.92 -30.73
C LEU A 227 -7.69 40.39 -30.73
N ARG A 228 -7.25 39.74 -31.82
CA ARG A 228 -7.23 38.27 -31.97
C ARG A 228 -6.27 37.57 -31.00
N GLN A 229 -5.13 38.17 -30.68
CA GLN A 229 -4.12 37.60 -29.77
C GLN A 229 -4.66 37.28 -28.36
N ARG A 230 -5.73 37.94 -27.90
CA ARG A 230 -6.29 37.72 -26.54
C ARG A 230 -7.14 36.46 -26.43
N GLU A 231 -7.89 36.11 -27.47
CA GLU A 231 -8.79 34.94 -27.50
C GLU A 231 -7.99 33.64 -27.38
N VAL A 232 -6.90 33.54 -28.16
CA VAL A 232 -6.00 32.39 -28.22
C VAL A 232 -5.28 32.19 -26.88
N VAL A 233 -4.82 33.27 -26.24
CA VAL A 233 -4.13 33.21 -24.93
C VAL A 233 -5.08 32.75 -23.82
N ARG A 234 -6.36 33.16 -23.83
CA ARG A 234 -7.37 32.70 -22.85
C ARG A 234 -7.63 31.20 -22.98
N GLN A 235 -7.80 30.69 -24.20
CA GLN A 235 -8.06 29.28 -24.43
C GLN A 235 -6.88 28.39 -24.01
N ARG A 236 -5.63 28.80 -24.31
CA ARG A 236 -4.42 28.08 -23.88
C ARG A 236 -4.27 28.05 -22.35
N LYS A 237 -4.46 29.18 -21.67
CA LYS A 237 -4.37 29.24 -20.20
C LYS A 237 -5.43 28.38 -19.50
N ARG A 238 -6.65 28.30 -20.05
CA ARG A 238 -7.72 27.45 -19.48
C ARG A 238 -7.42 25.96 -19.66
N ARG A 239 -6.93 25.55 -20.83
CA ARG A 239 -6.52 24.16 -21.09
C ARG A 239 -5.34 23.72 -20.21
N LEU A 240 -4.35 24.60 -20.02
CA LEU A 240 -3.20 24.31 -19.15
C LEU A 240 -3.63 24.12 -17.69
N LYS A 241 -4.51 25.00 -17.15
CA LYS A 241 -5.02 24.87 -15.77
C LYS A 241 -5.81 23.58 -15.53
N ILE A 242 -6.63 23.18 -16.50
CA ILE A 242 -7.38 21.91 -16.42
C ILE A 242 -6.41 20.73 -16.51
N GLY A 243 -5.44 20.77 -17.43
CA GLY A 243 -4.41 19.74 -17.58
C GLY A 243 -3.58 19.54 -16.32
N THR A 244 -3.15 20.62 -15.66
CA THR A 244 -2.42 20.56 -14.39
C THR A 244 -3.27 19.99 -13.26
N GLY A 245 -4.57 20.31 -13.21
CA GLY A 245 -5.48 19.76 -12.21
C GLY A 245 -5.71 18.26 -12.37
N VAL A 246 -5.94 17.80 -13.61
CA VAL A 246 -6.11 16.38 -13.93
C VAL A 246 -4.81 15.61 -13.63
N PHE A 247 -3.65 16.15 -14.02
CA PHE A 247 -2.36 15.54 -13.70
C PHE A 247 -2.11 15.44 -12.19
N GLY A 248 -2.39 16.50 -11.43
CA GLY A 248 -2.29 16.49 -9.98
C GLY A 248 -3.19 15.45 -9.32
N LEU A 249 -4.44 15.33 -9.79
CA LEU A 249 -5.37 14.30 -9.30
C LEU A 249 -4.88 12.88 -9.62
N MET A 250 -4.37 12.63 -10.83
CA MET A 250 -3.81 11.33 -11.20
C MET A 250 -2.60 10.95 -10.32
N LEU A 251 -1.70 11.90 -10.03
CA LEU A 251 -0.58 11.67 -9.11
C LEU A 251 -1.06 11.39 -7.68
N ALA A 252 -2.06 12.13 -7.19
CA ALA A 252 -2.62 11.89 -5.86
C ALA A 252 -3.26 10.50 -5.76
N LEU A 253 -4.02 10.08 -6.76
CA LEU A 253 -4.61 8.73 -6.81
C LEU A 253 -3.54 7.64 -6.91
N ALA A 254 -2.48 7.83 -7.69
CA ALA A 254 -1.36 6.91 -7.76
C ALA A 254 -0.66 6.77 -6.40
N PHE A 255 -0.43 7.88 -5.69
CA PHE A 255 0.17 7.86 -4.35
C PHE A 255 -0.73 7.14 -3.33
N VAL A 256 -2.04 7.41 -3.35
CA VAL A 256 -3.01 6.71 -2.51
C VAL A 256 -3.00 5.20 -2.79
N TYR A 257 -2.96 4.80 -4.06
CA TYR A 257 -2.88 3.39 -4.45
C TYR A 257 -1.58 2.72 -3.94
N LEU A 258 -0.43 3.38 -4.09
CA LEU A 258 0.85 2.89 -3.56
C LEU A 258 0.82 2.77 -2.03
N ALA A 259 0.26 3.75 -1.33
CA ALA A 259 0.09 3.72 0.12
C ALA A 259 -0.85 2.59 0.57
N MET A 260 -1.97 2.38 -0.13
CA MET A 260 -2.87 1.25 0.16
C MET A 260 -2.17 -0.10 -0.07
N ALA A 261 -1.40 -0.23 -1.17
CA ALA A 261 -0.62 -1.43 -1.45
C ALA A 261 0.40 -1.69 -0.34
N ASP A 262 1.16 -0.66 0.03
CA ASP A 262 2.19 -0.73 1.06
C ASP A 262 1.61 -0.96 2.46
N LYS A 263 0.39 -0.51 2.75
CA LYS A 263 -0.30 -0.85 4.01
C LYS A 263 -0.65 -2.34 4.11
N GLY A 264 -0.59 -3.09 3.02
CA GLY A 264 -0.98 -4.50 2.99
C GLY A 264 -2.43 -4.74 2.59
N TRP A 265 -3.17 -3.73 2.11
CA TRP A 265 -4.56 -3.91 1.71
C TRP A 265 -4.68 -4.83 0.49
N SER A 266 -5.78 -5.58 0.43
CA SER A 266 -6.09 -6.44 -0.72
C SER A 266 -6.68 -5.59 -1.84
N ILE A 267 -5.81 -5.12 -2.72
CA ILE A 267 -6.17 -4.33 -3.90
C ILE A 267 -5.64 -5.01 -5.17
N PRO A 268 -6.31 -4.87 -6.33
CA PRO A 268 -5.86 -5.49 -7.58
C PRO A 268 -4.42 -5.12 -7.90
N GLY A 269 -3.55 -6.12 -8.14
CA GLY A 269 -2.13 -5.92 -8.40
C GLY A 269 -1.27 -5.51 -7.19
N GLY A 270 -1.86 -5.32 -6.01
CA GLY A 270 -1.17 -4.84 -4.81
C GLY A 270 -0.03 -5.74 -4.35
N GLU A 271 -0.13 -7.06 -4.55
CA GLU A 271 0.96 -7.99 -4.23
C GLU A 271 2.23 -7.76 -5.07
N ARG A 272 2.06 -7.48 -6.37
CA ARG A 272 3.20 -7.14 -7.25
C ARG A 272 3.86 -5.85 -6.82
N VAL A 273 3.05 -4.84 -6.46
CA VAL A 273 3.54 -3.56 -5.93
C VAL A 273 4.32 -3.78 -4.63
N ARG A 274 3.76 -4.52 -3.67
CA ARG A 274 4.44 -4.86 -2.41
C ARG A 274 5.74 -5.60 -2.65
N THR A 275 5.80 -6.51 -3.61
CA THR A 275 7.02 -7.23 -3.97
C THR A 275 8.10 -6.27 -4.46
N ILE A 276 7.76 -5.30 -5.32
CA ILE A 276 8.70 -4.29 -5.81
C ILE A 276 9.17 -3.37 -4.68
N ILE A 277 8.26 -2.95 -3.79
CA ILE A 277 8.58 -2.13 -2.62
C ILE A 277 9.52 -2.89 -1.67
N ASP A 278 9.21 -4.15 -1.36
CA ASP A 278 10.00 -5.00 -0.47
C ASP A 278 11.38 -5.32 -1.06
N ARG A 279 11.49 -5.49 -2.39
CA ARG A 279 12.76 -5.70 -3.11
C ARG A 279 13.73 -4.53 -2.94
N HIS A 280 13.21 -3.30 -2.91
CA HIS A 280 14.02 -2.08 -2.74
C HIS A 280 14.09 -1.59 -1.29
N ASN A 281 13.54 -2.37 -0.33
CA ASN A 281 13.42 -1.97 1.07
C ASN A 281 12.79 -0.55 1.24
N ALA A 282 11.82 -0.22 0.38
CA ALA A 282 11.22 1.12 0.28
C ALA A 282 9.86 1.23 0.99
N SER A 283 9.50 0.23 1.79
CA SER A 283 8.25 0.18 2.53
C SER A 283 8.23 1.22 3.65
N VAL A 284 7.18 2.06 3.68
CA VAL A 284 7.01 3.13 4.67
C VAL A 284 5.98 2.73 5.73
N LEU A 285 4.89 2.08 5.31
CA LEU A 285 3.78 1.70 6.18
C LEU A 285 3.96 0.30 6.80
N ARG A 286 4.84 -0.53 6.24
CA ARG A 286 5.30 -1.80 6.85
C ARG A 286 6.82 -1.73 7.06
N PRO A 287 7.31 -0.91 8.00
CA PRO A 287 8.75 -0.75 8.21
C PRO A 287 9.40 -2.11 8.50
N VAL A 288 10.64 -2.26 8.07
CA VAL A 288 11.40 -3.50 8.22
C VAL A 288 12.54 -3.19 9.19
N PRO A 289 12.51 -3.76 10.40
CA PRO A 289 13.52 -3.46 11.41
C PRO A 289 14.90 -3.95 10.95
N GLN A 290 15.93 -3.26 11.44
CA GLN A 290 17.31 -3.68 11.21
C GLN A 290 17.62 -4.92 12.06
N MET A 291 18.48 -5.81 11.55
CA MET A 291 18.86 -7.02 12.31
C MET A 291 19.52 -6.65 13.65
N GLU A 292 20.28 -5.56 13.68
CA GLU A 292 20.87 -4.96 14.87
C GLU A 292 19.86 -4.65 15.99
N GLU A 293 18.68 -4.18 15.60
CA GLU A 293 17.59 -3.87 16.53
C GLU A 293 16.98 -5.14 17.11
N ILE A 294 16.72 -6.13 16.24
CA ILE A 294 16.21 -7.46 16.63
C ILE A 294 17.18 -8.15 17.60
N ARG A 295 18.48 -8.16 17.30
CA ARG A 295 19.52 -8.76 18.15
C ARG A 295 19.58 -8.11 19.53
N ARG A 296 19.55 -6.77 19.60
CA ARG A 296 19.53 -6.04 20.88
C ARG A 296 18.29 -6.32 21.70
N ALA A 297 17.12 -6.39 21.06
CA ALA A 297 15.87 -6.66 21.75
C ALA A 297 15.79 -8.10 22.28
N ALA A 298 16.40 -9.07 21.61
CA ALA A 298 16.35 -10.46 22.04
C ALA A 298 17.13 -10.73 23.35
N VAL A 299 18.14 -9.92 23.68
CA VAL A 299 18.97 -10.07 24.90
C VAL A 299 18.15 -9.99 26.20
N PRO A 300 17.41 -8.91 26.49
CA PRO A 300 16.60 -8.82 27.72
C PRO A 300 15.47 -9.85 27.75
N LEU A 301 14.92 -10.23 26.58
CA LEU A 301 13.88 -11.26 26.48
C LEU A 301 14.42 -12.63 26.94
N ARG A 302 15.60 -13.05 26.46
CA ARG A 302 16.25 -14.29 26.94
C ARG A 302 16.52 -14.24 28.44
N ARG A 303 17.03 -13.11 28.94
CA ARG A 303 17.35 -12.94 30.36
C ARG A 303 16.12 -13.13 31.24
N GLN A 304 15.00 -12.52 30.91
CA GLN A 304 13.76 -12.67 31.67
C GLN A 304 13.31 -14.15 31.76
N VAL A 305 13.35 -14.88 30.65
CA VAL A 305 12.94 -16.29 30.62
C VAL A 305 13.94 -17.17 31.40
N PHE A 306 15.24 -16.94 31.23
CA PHE A 306 16.29 -17.63 31.98
C PHE A 306 16.15 -17.44 33.49
N ASP A 307 15.90 -16.20 33.92
CA ASP A 307 15.70 -15.89 35.34
C ASP A 307 14.44 -16.59 35.86
N SER A 308 13.35 -16.61 35.09
CA SER A 308 12.10 -17.30 35.47
C SER A 308 12.33 -18.81 35.67
N LEU A 309 13.06 -19.45 34.76
CA LEU A 309 13.44 -20.87 34.89
C LEU A 309 14.38 -21.12 36.07
N THR A 310 15.30 -20.19 36.35
CA THR A 310 16.19 -20.26 37.51
C THR A 310 15.43 -20.19 38.83
N HIS A 311 14.40 -19.34 38.92
CA HIS A 311 13.50 -19.24 40.08
C HIS A 311 12.55 -20.43 40.21
N ALA A 312 12.28 -21.13 39.12
CA ALA A 312 11.46 -22.35 39.11
C ALA A 312 12.18 -23.58 39.66
N ARG A 313 13.49 -23.48 39.94
CA ARG A 313 14.26 -24.58 40.52
C ARG A 313 13.79 -24.91 41.93
N THR A 314 13.76 -26.21 42.22
CA THR A 314 13.48 -26.72 43.56
C THR A 314 14.79 -27.01 44.31
N PRO A 315 14.77 -27.07 45.66
CA PRO A 315 15.97 -27.39 46.45
C PRO A 315 16.59 -28.75 46.13
N ASP A 316 15.79 -29.70 45.67
CA ASP A 316 16.23 -31.03 45.25
C ASP A 316 16.68 -31.09 43.78
N GLY A 317 16.77 -29.95 43.08
CA GLY A 317 17.40 -29.87 41.76
C GLY A 317 16.47 -30.12 40.57
N TRP A 318 15.16 -30.20 40.78
CA TRP A 318 14.20 -30.15 39.68
C TRP A 318 13.98 -28.72 39.20
N ILE A 319 13.41 -28.60 38.00
CA ILE A 319 12.75 -27.39 37.53
C ILE A 319 11.27 -27.77 37.47
N LYS A 320 10.41 -26.97 38.10
CA LYS A 320 8.96 -27.23 38.08
C LYS A 320 8.47 -27.33 36.64
N ALA A 321 7.54 -28.24 36.37
CA ALA A 321 6.92 -28.36 35.05
C ALA A 321 5.90 -27.25 34.76
N SER A 322 5.52 -26.47 35.77
CA SER A 322 4.70 -25.26 35.62
C SER A 322 5.24 -24.07 36.40
N LEU A 323 5.12 -22.89 35.79
CA LEU A 323 5.41 -21.57 36.38
C LEU A 323 4.14 -20.82 36.80
N LYS A 324 2.96 -21.42 36.67
CA LYS A 324 1.70 -20.77 37.06
C LYS A 324 1.66 -20.52 38.57
N PRO A 325 1.11 -19.37 39.00
CA PRO A 325 0.94 -19.09 40.41
C PRO A 325 -0.06 -20.08 41.03
N ASN A 326 0.24 -20.54 42.26
CA ASN A 326 -0.61 -21.42 43.06
C ASN A 326 -0.92 -22.79 42.45
N GLU A 327 -0.15 -23.24 41.45
CA GLU A 327 -0.27 -24.61 40.95
C GLU A 327 0.40 -25.60 41.92
N LYS A 328 -0.15 -26.82 42.00
CA LYS A 328 0.47 -27.89 42.77
C LYS A 328 1.86 -28.17 42.21
N LEU A 329 2.79 -28.55 43.08
CA LEU A 329 4.12 -28.96 42.67
C LEU A 329 4.01 -30.14 41.70
N TYR A 330 4.36 -29.90 40.44
CA TYR A 330 4.35 -30.86 39.36
C TYR A 330 5.77 -30.98 38.80
N LEU A 331 6.32 -32.19 38.85
CA LEU A 331 7.71 -32.48 38.49
C LEU A 331 7.71 -33.65 37.50
N GLU A 332 8.36 -33.44 36.36
CA GLU A 332 8.58 -34.49 35.36
C GLU A 332 9.87 -34.20 34.57
N THR A 333 10.37 -35.21 33.86
CA THR A 333 11.71 -35.18 33.22
C THR A 333 11.75 -34.42 31.90
N TRP A 334 10.66 -34.44 31.15
CA TRP A 334 10.48 -33.75 29.87
C TRP A 334 10.67 -32.23 30.01
N SER A 335 9.79 -31.49 30.71
CA SER A 335 9.93 -30.03 30.79
C SER A 335 11.18 -29.62 31.56
N HIS A 336 11.62 -30.44 32.52
CA HIS A 336 12.88 -30.22 33.24
C HIS A 336 14.08 -30.23 32.28
N SER A 337 14.21 -31.28 31.47
CA SER A 337 15.30 -31.41 30.51
C SER A 337 15.20 -30.39 29.39
N GLN A 338 13.99 -30.11 28.92
CA GLN A 338 13.73 -29.10 27.91
C GLN A 338 14.17 -27.70 28.40
N ALA A 339 13.84 -27.34 29.64
CA ALA A 339 14.28 -26.09 30.26
C ALA A 339 15.80 -26.00 30.35
N LEU A 340 16.48 -27.06 30.80
CA LEU A 340 17.94 -27.09 30.86
C LEU A 340 18.57 -26.93 29.48
N CYS A 341 18.02 -27.57 28.43
CA CYS A 341 18.47 -27.40 27.06
C CYS A 341 18.43 -25.91 26.64
N GLY A 342 17.31 -25.22 26.87
CA GLY A 342 17.20 -23.77 26.61
C GLY A 342 18.20 -22.94 27.42
N MET A 343 18.32 -23.21 28.73
CA MET A 343 19.23 -22.48 29.63
C MET A 343 20.70 -22.63 29.23
N PHE A 344 21.16 -23.85 28.95
CA PHE A 344 22.53 -24.10 28.49
C PHE A 344 22.78 -23.57 27.07
N ARG A 345 21.75 -23.21 26.30
CA ARG A 345 21.89 -22.56 24.97
C ARG A 345 21.90 -21.04 24.99
N MET A 346 21.49 -20.40 26.09
CA MET A 346 21.47 -18.94 26.20
C MET A 346 22.86 -18.32 26.01
N PRO A 347 23.12 -17.52 24.96
CA PRO A 347 24.46 -17.02 24.66
C PRO A 347 25.09 -16.20 25.79
N GLU A 348 24.29 -15.40 26.49
CA GLU A 348 24.75 -14.47 27.53
C GLU A 348 24.83 -15.07 28.93
N ALA A 349 24.44 -16.32 29.12
CA ALA A 349 24.58 -17.00 30.41
C ALA A 349 26.07 -17.24 30.69
N SER A 350 26.55 -16.75 31.82
CA SER A 350 27.94 -16.92 32.24
C SER A 350 28.22 -18.37 32.66
N ASN A 351 29.48 -18.80 32.57
CA ASN A 351 29.87 -20.12 33.05
C ASN A 351 29.57 -20.30 34.55
N ALA A 352 29.58 -19.23 35.37
CA ALA A 352 29.21 -19.31 36.77
C ALA A 352 27.71 -19.64 36.96
N GLU A 353 26.83 -18.96 36.23
CA GLU A 353 25.39 -19.25 36.24
C GLU A 353 25.12 -20.67 35.74
N LEU A 354 25.73 -21.06 34.62
CA LEU A 354 25.56 -22.39 34.02
C LEU A 354 26.15 -23.50 34.89
N HIS A 355 27.28 -23.27 35.56
CA HIS A 355 27.88 -24.25 36.45
C HIS A 355 26.99 -24.53 37.66
N ALA A 356 26.24 -23.53 38.14
CA ALA A 356 25.25 -23.69 39.20
C ALA A 356 24.04 -24.56 38.78
N LEU A 357 23.88 -24.84 37.48
CA LEU A 357 22.85 -25.72 36.92
C LEU A 357 23.33 -27.16 36.71
N LEU A 358 24.63 -27.47 36.85
CA LEU A 358 25.13 -28.84 36.64
C LEU A 358 24.46 -29.88 37.54
N PRO A 359 24.16 -29.62 38.83
CA PRO A 359 23.42 -30.56 39.66
C PRO A 359 22.01 -30.86 39.14
N ASN A 360 21.39 -29.94 38.38
CA ASN A 360 20.08 -30.17 37.78
C ASN A 360 20.16 -31.24 36.67
N LEU A 361 21.26 -31.32 35.91
CA LEU A 361 21.44 -32.36 34.87
C LEU A 361 21.56 -33.79 35.45
N GLU A 362 21.88 -33.91 36.74
CA GLU A 362 21.95 -35.20 37.43
C GLU A 362 20.58 -35.72 37.86
N THR A 363 19.58 -34.82 37.97
CA THR A 363 18.27 -35.11 38.54
C THR A 363 17.52 -36.24 37.82
N PRO A 364 17.48 -36.31 36.48
CA PRO A 364 16.86 -37.43 35.76
C PRO A 364 17.49 -38.80 36.04
N PHE A 365 18.72 -38.84 36.54
CA PHE A 365 19.49 -40.08 36.75
C PHE A 365 19.52 -40.54 38.21
N LYS A 366 18.76 -39.87 39.09
CA LYS A 366 18.61 -40.30 40.48
C LYS A 366 17.93 -41.68 40.55
N PRO A 367 18.18 -42.46 41.62
CA PRO A 367 17.51 -43.74 41.81
C PRO A 367 15.99 -43.63 41.73
N ASN A 368 15.35 -44.58 41.05
CA ASN A 368 13.90 -44.67 40.85
C ASN A 368 13.27 -43.55 39.99
N VAL A 369 14.07 -42.71 39.33
CA VAL A 369 13.56 -41.73 38.36
C VAL A 369 13.41 -42.35 36.96
N PRO A 370 14.45 -42.97 36.36
CA PRO A 370 14.26 -43.72 35.12
C PRO A 370 13.61 -45.08 35.39
N VAL A 371 12.84 -45.56 34.40
CA VAL A 371 12.19 -46.88 34.38
C VAL A 371 13.11 -47.88 33.70
N GLU A 372 13.42 -48.96 34.42
CA GLU A 372 14.22 -50.08 33.93
C GLU A 372 13.52 -51.40 34.25
N ALA A 373 13.62 -52.38 33.35
CA ALA A 373 13.19 -53.75 33.63
C ALA A 373 14.16 -54.76 33.02
N GLY A 374 14.77 -55.56 33.90
CA GLY A 374 15.85 -56.46 33.51
C GLY A 374 17.04 -55.68 32.94
N ALA A 375 17.43 -56.00 31.70
CA ALA A 375 18.50 -55.29 30.99
C ALA A 375 18.00 -54.10 30.16
N LEU A 376 16.68 -53.93 30.04
CA LEU A 376 16.09 -52.88 29.20
C LEU A 376 15.90 -51.59 29.99
N LYS A 377 16.27 -50.48 29.36
CA LYS A 377 16.10 -49.13 29.89
C LYS A 377 14.98 -48.43 29.13
N PHE A 378 13.82 -48.32 29.76
CA PHE A 378 12.63 -47.74 29.14
C PHE A 378 12.67 -46.22 29.13
N GLY A 379 13.49 -45.58 29.97
CA GLY A 379 13.65 -44.13 29.98
C GLY A 379 12.81 -43.51 31.07
N TRP A 380 11.98 -42.51 30.76
CA TRP A 380 11.26 -41.73 31.76
C TRP A 380 9.78 -41.64 31.43
N ILE A 381 8.96 -41.58 32.47
CA ILE A 381 7.53 -41.35 32.37
C ILE A 381 7.30 -39.91 31.86
N SER A 382 6.35 -39.75 30.94
CA SER A 382 5.93 -38.48 30.34
C SER A 382 5.44 -37.48 31.37
N HIS A 383 4.45 -37.88 32.17
CA HIS A 383 3.73 -37.04 33.14
C HIS A 383 3.61 -37.74 34.50
N GLN A 384 3.53 -36.99 35.59
CA GLN A 384 3.55 -37.55 36.96
C GLN A 384 2.46 -38.60 37.23
N ASP A 385 1.32 -38.52 36.53
CA ASP A 385 0.18 -39.42 36.68
C ASP A 385 0.14 -40.54 35.61
N ASP A 386 1.12 -40.58 34.70
CA ASP A 386 1.20 -41.58 33.64
C ASP A 386 1.96 -42.83 34.09
N THR A 387 1.78 -43.91 33.34
CA THR A 387 2.50 -45.18 33.53
C THR A 387 3.50 -45.45 32.42
N ASP A 388 3.32 -44.79 31.28
CA ASP A 388 4.02 -45.10 30.05
C ASP A 388 5.24 -44.21 29.91
N THR A 389 6.31 -44.79 29.37
CA THR A 389 7.50 -44.03 29.00
C THR A 389 7.40 -43.64 27.53
N VAL A 390 7.89 -42.46 27.21
CA VAL A 390 7.93 -41.94 25.83
C VAL A 390 9.33 -41.45 25.49
N ALA A 391 9.64 -41.29 24.20
CA ALA A 391 10.97 -40.92 23.73
C ALA A 391 11.37 -39.48 24.13
N GLU A 392 10.39 -38.60 24.24
CA GLU A 392 10.53 -37.15 24.35
C GLU A 392 11.38 -36.71 25.56
N PRO A 393 11.14 -37.20 26.80
CA PRO A 393 12.05 -36.96 27.92
C PRO A 393 13.51 -37.34 27.60
N ALA A 394 13.75 -38.53 27.03
CA ALA A 394 15.10 -39.01 26.75
C ALA A 394 15.81 -38.17 25.68
N LEU A 395 15.07 -37.71 24.67
CA LEU A 395 15.56 -36.83 23.61
C LEU A 395 15.92 -35.44 24.16
N TRP A 396 15.06 -34.84 24.99
CA TRP A 396 15.36 -33.57 25.64
C TRP A 396 16.50 -33.66 26.65
N THR A 397 16.60 -34.76 27.41
CA THR A 397 17.75 -35.00 28.31
C THR A 397 19.05 -35.11 27.50
N THR A 398 19.03 -35.83 26.38
CA THR A 398 20.17 -35.91 25.44
C THR A 398 20.58 -34.53 24.94
N ALA A 399 19.60 -33.72 24.50
CA ALA A 399 19.85 -32.36 24.03
C ALA A 399 20.41 -31.44 25.12
N ALA A 400 19.90 -31.53 26.36
CA ALA A 400 20.37 -30.74 27.50
C ALA A 400 21.82 -31.08 27.89
N LEU A 401 22.15 -32.38 27.95
CA LEU A 401 23.51 -32.85 28.21
C LEU A 401 24.48 -32.38 27.11
N ALA A 402 24.07 -32.49 25.85
CA ALA A 402 24.84 -32.02 24.71
C ALA A 402 25.08 -30.50 24.76
N ALA A 403 24.04 -29.71 25.07
CA ALA A 403 24.14 -28.26 25.21
C ALA A 403 25.14 -27.85 26.31
N ALA A 404 25.16 -28.55 27.45
CA ALA A 404 26.15 -28.33 28.50
C ALA A 404 27.57 -28.75 28.06
N LEU A 405 27.71 -29.91 27.42
CA LEU A 405 29.00 -30.41 26.89
C LEU A 405 29.60 -29.51 25.81
N ALA A 406 28.77 -28.77 25.08
CA ALA A 406 29.17 -27.80 24.06
C ALA A 406 29.72 -26.49 24.64
N ARG A 407 29.51 -26.21 25.95
CA ARG A 407 29.91 -24.92 26.54
C ARG A 407 31.42 -24.85 26.81
N PRO A 408 32.14 -23.93 26.16
CA PRO A 408 33.58 -23.80 26.36
C PRO A 408 33.92 -23.40 27.79
N GLY A 409 34.83 -24.15 28.42
CA GLY A 409 35.33 -23.86 29.77
C GLY A 409 34.30 -24.00 30.90
N LEU A 410 33.15 -24.63 30.64
CA LEU A 410 32.13 -24.87 31.68
C LEU A 410 32.50 -26.04 32.60
N LEU A 411 32.98 -27.14 32.02
CA LEU A 411 33.15 -28.43 32.71
C LEU A 411 34.62 -28.74 32.96
N ASN A 412 34.93 -29.25 34.14
CA ASN A 412 36.19 -29.95 34.38
C ASN A 412 36.15 -31.40 33.86
N ASP A 413 37.28 -32.10 33.85
CA ASP A 413 37.40 -33.47 33.31
C ASP A 413 36.51 -34.49 34.03
N THR A 414 36.24 -34.30 35.32
CA THR A 414 35.40 -35.21 36.11
C THR A 414 33.93 -34.99 35.79
N GLU A 415 33.48 -33.75 35.72
CA GLU A 415 32.12 -33.38 35.31
C GLU A 415 31.85 -33.81 33.87
N ARG A 416 32.79 -33.54 32.95
CA ARG A 416 32.69 -33.97 31.55
C ARG A 416 32.53 -35.48 31.44
N ARG A 417 33.34 -36.27 32.16
CA ARG A 417 33.20 -37.75 32.17
C ARG A 417 31.85 -38.20 32.72
N ARG A 418 31.33 -37.54 33.76
CA ARG A 418 30.02 -37.85 34.33
C ARG A 418 28.89 -37.58 33.34
N LEU A 419 28.88 -36.40 32.72
CA LEU A 419 27.85 -36.06 31.71
C LEU A 419 27.92 -36.98 30.48
N LEU A 420 29.11 -37.42 30.07
CA LEU A 420 29.27 -38.41 29.01
C LEU A 420 28.71 -39.79 29.39
N ALA A 421 28.81 -40.19 30.66
CA ALA A 421 28.19 -41.43 31.14
C ALA A 421 26.65 -41.36 31.13
N HIS A 422 26.09 -40.22 31.56
CA HIS A 422 24.66 -39.94 31.46
C HIS A 422 24.17 -39.91 30.01
N LEU A 423 24.95 -39.31 29.11
CA LEU A 423 24.63 -39.32 27.69
C LEU A 423 24.66 -40.75 27.11
N ALA A 424 25.63 -41.57 27.49
CA ALA A 424 25.65 -42.97 27.08
C ALA A 424 24.40 -43.73 27.58
N TYR A 425 23.92 -43.38 28.78
CA TYR A 425 22.66 -43.92 29.31
C TYR A 425 21.45 -43.51 28.45
N THR A 426 21.32 -42.23 28.08
CA THR A 426 20.20 -41.79 27.23
C THR A 426 20.26 -42.43 25.85
N GLN A 427 21.45 -42.59 25.27
CA GLN A 427 21.64 -43.27 23.98
C GLN A 427 21.20 -44.74 24.02
N GLU A 428 21.42 -45.42 25.15
CA GLU A 428 20.96 -46.80 25.39
C GLU A 428 19.43 -46.87 25.49
N VAL A 429 18.80 -45.99 26.28
CA VAL A 429 17.33 -45.86 26.35
C VAL A 429 16.73 -45.70 24.96
N LEU A 430 17.30 -44.76 24.19
CA LEU A 430 16.81 -44.36 22.89
C LEU A 430 16.82 -45.48 21.85
N LYS A 431 17.55 -46.60 22.06
CA LYS A 431 17.51 -47.76 21.16
C LYS A 431 16.12 -48.39 21.07
N LEU A 432 15.34 -48.37 22.17
CA LEU A 432 13.97 -48.91 22.19
C LEU A 432 12.99 -48.10 21.33
N TYR A 433 13.37 -46.88 20.98
CA TYR A 433 12.57 -45.91 20.23
C TYR A 433 13.05 -45.75 18.77
N ARG A 434 14.05 -46.51 18.32
CA ARG A 434 14.50 -46.56 16.91
C ARG A 434 14.72 -48.00 16.42
N PRO A 435 13.71 -48.90 16.53
CA PRO A 435 13.92 -50.33 16.29
C PRO A 435 14.40 -50.66 14.87
N LEU A 436 14.06 -49.84 13.86
CA LEU A 436 14.48 -50.03 12.47
C LEU A 436 15.80 -49.31 12.11
N ASP A 437 16.19 -48.30 12.89
CA ASP A 437 17.40 -47.51 12.65
C ASP A 437 17.53 -46.90 11.23
N ASP A 438 16.39 -46.63 10.60
CA ASP A 438 16.26 -46.13 9.22
C ASP A 438 16.17 -44.59 9.13
N GLY A 439 16.14 -43.92 10.28
CA GLY A 439 15.99 -42.47 10.42
C GLY A 439 14.70 -42.06 11.11
N GLY A 440 13.65 -42.91 11.07
CA GLY A 440 12.41 -42.71 11.81
C GLY A 440 12.54 -43.10 13.28
N TRP A 441 11.82 -42.37 14.14
CA TRP A 441 11.81 -42.62 15.58
C TRP A 441 10.40 -42.82 16.10
N ASN A 442 10.21 -43.87 16.90
CA ASN A 442 8.94 -44.24 17.52
C ASN A 442 8.74 -43.44 18.81
N MET A 443 7.50 -43.05 19.09
CA MET A 443 7.15 -42.31 20.32
C MET A 443 7.14 -43.22 21.54
N PHE A 444 6.63 -44.44 21.39
CA PHE A 444 6.52 -45.42 22.47
C PHE A 444 7.59 -46.51 22.33
N PRO A 445 8.10 -47.06 23.44
CA PRO A 445 9.08 -48.12 23.39
C PRO A 445 8.41 -49.40 22.88
N ARG A 446 9.15 -50.20 22.12
CA ARG A 446 8.69 -51.55 21.71
C ARG A 446 7.28 -51.55 21.09
N GLN A 447 7.00 -50.56 20.24
CA GLN A 447 5.81 -50.57 19.40
C GLN A 447 5.72 -51.88 18.63
N THR A 448 4.53 -52.47 18.62
CA THR A 448 4.24 -53.72 17.87
C THR A 448 4.44 -53.53 16.37
N GLU A 449 4.10 -52.35 15.85
CA GLU A 449 4.47 -51.89 14.52
C GLU A 449 5.79 -51.11 14.61
N ALA A 450 6.91 -51.78 14.36
CA ALA A 450 8.24 -51.19 14.50
C ALA A 450 8.49 -49.99 13.56
N GLY A 451 7.80 -49.93 12.42
CA GLY A 451 7.92 -48.85 11.43
C GLY A 451 6.95 -47.69 11.61
N ASP A 452 6.13 -47.69 12.66
CA ASP A 452 5.19 -46.60 12.97
C ASP A 452 5.92 -45.43 13.66
N ALA A 453 6.88 -44.85 12.95
CA ALA A 453 7.69 -43.73 13.41
C ALA A 453 6.85 -42.44 13.47
N ASN A 454 7.06 -41.68 14.54
CA ASN A 454 6.32 -40.47 14.84
C ASN A 454 7.05 -39.22 14.31
N PRO A 455 6.39 -38.33 13.55
CA PRO A 455 7.01 -37.10 13.04
C PRO A 455 7.56 -36.16 14.11
N TYR A 456 6.86 -35.98 15.24
CA TYR A 456 7.32 -35.14 16.34
C TYR A 456 8.54 -35.75 17.04
N THR A 457 8.48 -37.03 17.39
CA THR A 457 9.61 -37.73 18.01
C THR A 457 10.84 -37.71 17.10
N THR A 458 10.65 -37.92 15.80
CA THR A 458 11.72 -37.83 14.79
C THR A 458 12.31 -36.43 14.71
N THR A 459 11.49 -35.39 14.87
CA THR A 459 11.92 -33.98 14.94
C THR A 459 12.81 -33.72 16.15
N LEU A 460 12.40 -34.18 17.34
CA LEU A 460 13.21 -34.06 18.55
C LEU A 460 14.51 -34.89 18.48
N ALA A 461 14.49 -36.03 17.79
CA ALA A 461 15.70 -36.81 17.55
C ALA A 461 16.70 -36.05 16.67
N LEU A 462 16.21 -35.38 15.61
CA LEU A 462 17.05 -34.49 14.80
C LEU A 462 17.63 -33.36 15.65
N LEU A 463 16.82 -32.74 16.52
CA LEU A 463 17.27 -31.71 17.46
C LEU A 463 18.41 -32.23 18.34
N ALA A 464 18.21 -33.38 19.02
CA ALA A 464 19.21 -33.96 19.90
C ALA A 464 20.52 -34.32 19.16
N LEU A 465 20.42 -34.86 17.95
CA LEU A 465 21.59 -35.18 17.10
C LEU A 465 22.34 -33.92 16.66
N LEU A 466 21.63 -32.83 16.33
CA LEU A 466 22.23 -31.53 16.03
C LEU A 466 22.92 -30.91 17.25
N GLU A 467 22.36 -31.06 18.45
CA GLU A 467 23.02 -30.63 19.68
C GLU A 467 24.32 -31.42 19.93
N LEU A 468 24.30 -32.74 19.70
CA LEU A 468 25.50 -33.57 19.80
C LEU A 468 26.55 -33.23 18.73
N LYS A 469 26.11 -32.86 17.52
CA LYS A 469 26.98 -32.39 16.45
C LYS A 469 27.68 -31.09 16.87
N ARG A 470 26.93 -30.12 17.39
CA ARG A 470 27.46 -28.86 17.93
C ARG A 470 28.43 -29.09 19.10
N ALA A 471 28.14 -30.05 19.99
CA ALA A 471 28.99 -30.41 21.12
C ALA A 471 30.25 -31.20 20.70
N ASN A 472 30.33 -31.66 19.45
CA ASN A 472 31.31 -32.62 18.96
C ASN A 472 31.41 -33.90 19.81
N VAL A 473 30.26 -34.45 20.21
CA VAL A 473 30.17 -35.66 21.04
C VAL A 473 29.67 -36.84 20.20
N PRO A 474 30.24 -38.05 20.33
CA PRO A 474 29.84 -39.20 19.53
C PRO A 474 28.46 -39.76 19.91
N TRP A 475 27.87 -40.50 18.97
CA TRP A 475 26.69 -41.34 19.18
C TRP A 475 27.13 -42.80 19.24
N GLU A 476 26.80 -43.52 20.32
CA GLU A 476 27.21 -44.92 20.50
C GLU A 476 28.73 -45.12 20.31
N GLY A 477 29.52 -44.13 20.75
CA GLY A 477 30.98 -44.14 20.66
C GLY A 477 31.58 -43.74 19.31
N SER A 478 30.78 -43.42 18.27
CA SER A 478 31.28 -42.96 16.97
C SER A 478 30.68 -41.62 16.51
N ALA A 479 31.53 -40.73 16.00
CA ALA A 479 31.10 -39.47 15.40
C ALA A 479 30.48 -39.69 14.01
N GLU A 480 31.00 -40.67 13.26
CA GLU A 480 30.49 -41.10 11.95
C GLU A 480 29.08 -41.65 12.10
N ARG A 481 28.85 -42.47 13.14
CA ARG A 481 27.54 -43.01 13.48
C ARG A 481 26.52 -41.91 13.80
N ARG A 482 26.92 -40.89 14.58
CA ARG A 482 26.08 -39.71 14.83
C ARG A 482 25.70 -39.02 13.53
N ASP A 483 26.69 -38.76 12.68
CA ASP A 483 26.52 -38.00 11.43
C ASP A 483 25.70 -38.79 10.39
N GLU A 484 25.80 -40.11 10.38
CA GLU A 484 24.93 -40.98 9.58
C GLU A 484 23.48 -40.93 10.08
N LEU A 485 23.26 -41.14 11.38
CA LEU A 485 21.92 -41.16 11.97
C LEU A 485 21.23 -39.80 11.83
N LEU A 486 21.96 -38.69 12.01
CA LEU A 486 21.48 -37.33 11.77
C LEU A 486 20.97 -37.16 10.33
N ARG A 487 21.76 -37.58 9.33
CA ARG A 487 21.37 -37.48 7.92
C ARG A 487 20.17 -38.37 7.59
N LYS A 488 20.11 -39.59 8.13
CA LYS A 488 18.95 -40.48 7.97
C LYS A 488 17.67 -39.88 8.57
N THR A 489 17.76 -39.34 9.79
CA THR A 489 16.62 -38.69 10.46
C THR A 489 16.14 -37.45 9.71
N ALA A 490 17.06 -36.60 9.24
CA ALA A 490 16.69 -35.47 8.39
C ALA A 490 16.06 -35.92 7.06
N GLN A 491 16.61 -36.96 6.43
CA GLN A 491 16.05 -37.52 5.18
C GLN A 491 14.67 -38.12 5.39
N TRP A 492 14.42 -38.78 6.52
CA TRP A 492 13.10 -39.29 6.89
C TRP A 492 12.09 -38.14 6.94
N LEU A 493 12.41 -37.04 7.63
CA LEU A 493 11.53 -35.87 7.69
C LEU A 493 11.30 -35.27 6.30
N LEU A 494 12.33 -35.14 5.47
CA LEU A 494 12.20 -34.65 4.09
C LEU A 494 11.24 -35.51 3.25
N ASN A 495 11.29 -36.84 3.42
CA ASN A 495 10.43 -37.77 2.69
C ASN A 495 8.96 -37.72 3.14
N HIS A 496 8.69 -37.22 4.34
CA HIS A 496 7.35 -37.12 4.93
C HIS A 496 6.75 -35.70 4.84
N TYR A 497 7.35 -34.83 4.03
CA TYR A 497 6.78 -33.51 3.75
C TYR A 497 5.62 -33.62 2.76
N ASP A 498 4.41 -33.27 3.20
CA ASP A 498 3.22 -33.33 2.37
C ASP A 498 3.03 -32.02 1.60
N THR A 499 3.18 -32.07 0.27
CA THR A 499 2.96 -30.94 -0.64
C THR A 499 1.52 -30.85 -1.16
N THR A 500 0.66 -31.83 -0.87
CA THR A 500 -0.69 -31.95 -1.43
C THR A 500 -1.73 -31.18 -0.64
N LYS A 501 -1.42 -30.78 0.59
CA LYS A 501 -2.28 -30.01 1.49
C LYS A 501 -2.35 -28.52 1.12
N ASP A 502 -3.43 -27.86 1.52
CA ASP A 502 -3.61 -26.41 1.38
C ASP A 502 -2.44 -25.62 1.98
N VAL A 503 -1.92 -26.09 3.12
CA VAL A 503 -0.67 -25.63 3.72
C VAL A 503 0.30 -26.80 3.75
N PRO A 504 1.31 -26.84 2.87
CA PRO A 504 2.33 -27.87 2.86
C PRO A 504 3.08 -27.97 4.19
N GLY A 505 3.34 -29.19 4.66
CA GLY A 505 3.99 -29.42 5.95
C GLY A 505 3.89 -30.86 6.43
N TRP A 506 4.07 -31.03 7.74
CA TRP A 506 4.00 -32.33 8.41
C TRP A 506 2.71 -32.47 9.20
N SER A 507 2.23 -33.70 9.30
CA SER A 507 1.02 -34.10 10.03
C SER A 507 1.22 -35.47 10.65
N GLY A 508 0.34 -35.86 11.56
CA GLY A 508 0.35 -37.18 12.16
C GLY A 508 -0.75 -37.38 13.20
N GLY A 509 -0.74 -38.56 13.83
CA GLY A 509 -1.71 -38.90 14.88
C GLY A 509 -3.14 -38.95 14.35
N THR A 510 -4.11 -38.64 15.23
CA THR A 510 -5.54 -38.62 14.89
C THR A 510 -5.96 -37.48 13.95
N SER A 511 -5.07 -36.50 13.71
CA SER A 511 -5.30 -35.32 12.87
C SER A 511 -4.53 -35.40 11.54
N ALA A 512 -4.39 -36.60 10.97
CA ALA A 512 -3.57 -36.83 9.77
C ALA A 512 -3.94 -35.93 8.56
N ASP A 513 -5.16 -35.40 8.48
CA ASP A 513 -5.60 -34.52 7.40
C ASP A 513 -5.12 -33.06 7.56
N GLU A 514 -4.76 -32.61 8.77
CA GLU A 514 -4.33 -31.23 9.04
C GLU A 514 -2.82 -31.11 9.20
N THR A 515 -2.22 -30.04 8.67
CA THR A 515 -0.80 -29.73 8.86
C THR A 515 -0.58 -29.11 10.24
N PHE A 516 0.37 -29.66 11.00
CA PHE A 516 0.78 -29.10 12.28
C PHE A 516 1.69 -27.89 12.07
N ASP A 517 1.14 -26.69 12.24
CA ASP A 517 1.81 -25.42 11.95
C ASP A 517 3.10 -25.23 12.78
N GLY A 518 3.04 -25.43 14.10
CA GLY A 518 4.20 -25.28 14.98
C GLY A 518 5.29 -26.32 14.69
N LEU A 519 4.89 -27.57 14.48
CA LEU A 519 5.81 -28.66 14.13
C LEU A 519 6.50 -28.41 12.79
N THR A 520 5.76 -27.88 11.81
CA THR A 520 6.31 -27.56 10.49
C THR A 520 7.40 -26.47 10.59
N LEU A 521 7.18 -25.45 11.42
CA LEU A 521 8.17 -24.41 11.68
C LEU A 521 9.40 -24.96 12.41
N GLU A 522 9.21 -25.87 13.37
CA GLU A 522 10.30 -26.57 14.07
C GLU A 522 11.15 -27.38 13.09
N ILE A 523 10.51 -28.20 12.24
CA ILE A 523 11.20 -29.00 11.24
C ILE A 523 11.94 -28.10 10.24
N TYR A 524 11.37 -26.98 9.79
CA TYR A 524 12.09 -26.03 8.95
C TYR A 524 13.37 -25.51 9.62
N ALA A 525 13.29 -25.10 10.88
CA ALA A 525 14.44 -24.62 11.63
C ALA A 525 15.56 -25.68 11.72
N LEU A 526 15.19 -26.92 12.07
CA LEU A 526 16.13 -28.02 12.23
C LEU A 526 16.72 -28.50 10.90
N LEU A 527 15.94 -28.53 9.82
CA LEU A 527 16.44 -28.88 8.48
C LEU A 527 17.43 -27.83 7.96
N LEU A 528 17.16 -26.54 8.17
CA LEU A 528 18.08 -25.46 7.81
C LEU A 528 19.42 -25.60 8.55
N ARG A 529 19.37 -25.96 9.85
CA ARG A 529 20.58 -26.28 10.62
C ARG A 529 21.26 -27.55 10.12
N ALA A 530 20.53 -28.61 9.80
CA ALA A 530 21.09 -29.85 9.26
C ALA A 530 21.75 -29.64 7.88
N GLN A 531 21.22 -28.74 7.05
CA GLN A 531 21.86 -28.33 5.81
C GLN A 531 23.19 -27.62 6.08
N ALA A 532 23.23 -26.69 7.03
CA ALA A 532 24.43 -25.94 7.37
C ALA A 532 25.51 -26.77 8.09
N GLU A 533 25.11 -27.67 8.99
CA GLU A 533 26.03 -28.37 9.91
C GLU A 533 26.33 -29.82 9.50
N ALA A 534 25.51 -30.42 8.64
CA ALA A 534 25.59 -31.84 8.28
C ALA A 534 25.38 -32.14 6.78
N ASN A 535 25.44 -31.12 5.91
CA ASN A 535 25.32 -31.25 4.46
C ASN A 535 24.03 -31.97 3.99
N VAL A 536 22.93 -31.83 4.73
CA VAL A 536 21.61 -32.28 4.28
C VAL A 536 21.13 -31.38 3.14
N THR A 537 20.57 -31.95 2.07
CA THR A 537 20.05 -31.17 0.93
C THR A 537 18.55 -30.99 1.06
N ILE A 538 18.09 -29.76 1.30
CA ILE A 538 16.66 -29.44 1.34
C ILE A 538 16.14 -29.26 -0.10
N PRO A 539 15.00 -29.88 -0.48
CA PRO A 539 14.42 -29.71 -1.81
C PRO A 539 14.09 -28.24 -2.12
N PRO A 540 14.36 -27.74 -3.35
CA PRO A 540 14.09 -26.36 -3.74
C PRO A 540 12.63 -25.92 -3.54
N ALA A 541 11.68 -26.83 -3.76
CA ALA A 541 10.25 -26.56 -3.56
C ALA A 541 9.93 -26.22 -2.09
N MET A 542 10.55 -26.93 -1.15
CA MET A 542 10.39 -26.68 0.29
C MET A 542 11.06 -25.36 0.69
N LEU A 543 12.29 -25.11 0.20
CA LEU A 543 13.00 -23.84 0.43
C LEU A 543 12.20 -22.62 -0.05
N ALA A 544 11.48 -22.75 -1.17
CA ALA A 544 10.60 -21.70 -1.69
C ALA A 544 9.30 -21.50 -0.88
N GLN A 545 8.91 -22.49 -0.06
CA GLN A 545 7.73 -22.43 0.79
C GLN A 545 8.03 -21.80 2.16
N MET A 546 9.21 -22.07 2.73
CA MET A 546 9.65 -21.52 4.03
C MET A 546 9.43 -20.01 4.18
N PRO A 547 9.90 -19.12 3.27
CA PRO A 547 9.74 -17.68 3.46
C PRO A 547 8.28 -17.23 3.38
N LYS A 548 7.41 -17.97 2.68
CA LYS A 548 5.97 -17.67 2.62
C LYS A 548 5.30 -17.98 3.95
N HIS A 549 5.58 -19.15 4.52
CA HIS A 549 5.04 -19.59 5.81
C HIS A 549 5.53 -18.68 6.95
N ILE A 550 6.83 -18.40 6.99
CA ILE A 550 7.41 -17.49 7.99
C ILE A 550 6.83 -16.07 7.83
N ALA A 551 6.72 -15.55 6.61
CA ALA A 551 6.15 -14.22 6.38
C ALA A 551 4.67 -14.12 6.82
N ALA A 552 3.90 -15.19 6.75
CA ALA A 552 2.52 -15.23 7.23
C ALA A 552 2.42 -15.07 8.76
N CYS A 553 3.52 -15.27 9.51
CA CYS A 553 3.55 -15.05 10.95
C CYS A 553 3.41 -13.56 11.33
N VAL A 554 3.64 -12.62 10.40
CA VAL A 554 3.55 -11.18 10.67
C VAL A 554 2.15 -10.69 11.03
N THR A 555 1.11 -11.47 10.72
CA THR A 555 -0.29 -11.15 11.02
C THR A 555 -0.83 -11.94 12.22
N ARG A 556 0.00 -12.75 12.88
CA ARG A 556 -0.42 -13.59 14.00
C ARG A 556 -0.32 -12.82 15.31
N ASP A 557 -1.13 -13.20 16.27
CA ASP A 557 -1.01 -12.79 17.66
C ASP A 557 -1.23 -14.03 18.56
N PHE A 558 -1.35 -13.84 19.87
CA PHE A 558 -1.56 -14.97 20.79
C PHE A 558 -2.96 -15.62 20.69
N SER A 559 -3.88 -15.06 19.89
CA SER A 559 -5.16 -15.71 19.55
C SER A 559 -5.01 -16.73 18.40
N PHE A 560 -3.90 -16.70 17.67
CA PHE A 560 -3.61 -17.71 16.66
C PHE A 560 -3.53 -19.11 17.32
N PRO A 561 -4.26 -20.11 16.82
CA PRO A 561 -4.37 -21.40 17.47
C PRO A 561 -3.03 -22.14 17.52
N THR A 562 -2.77 -22.80 18.65
CA THR A 562 -1.66 -23.76 18.76
C THR A 562 -2.17 -25.11 18.28
N SER A 563 -1.56 -25.65 17.21
CA SER A 563 -1.88 -26.98 16.70
C SER A 563 -1.52 -28.04 17.74
N SER A 564 -2.32 -29.09 17.84
CA SER A 564 -2.05 -30.24 18.72
C SER A 564 -2.42 -31.56 18.03
N GLY A 565 -1.74 -32.64 18.40
CA GLY A 565 -2.03 -33.99 17.93
C GLY A 565 -2.12 -34.98 19.09
N GLU A 566 -3.04 -35.94 18.98
CA GLU A 566 -3.06 -37.13 19.83
C GLU A 566 -2.47 -38.30 19.05
N PHE A 567 -1.48 -38.96 19.63
CA PHE A 567 -0.77 -40.08 19.05
C PHE A 567 -1.06 -41.34 19.85
N VAL A 568 -1.32 -42.42 19.14
CA VAL A 568 -1.69 -43.71 19.74
C VAL A 568 -0.96 -44.80 18.99
N ALA A 569 -0.26 -45.67 19.71
CA ALA A 569 0.32 -46.88 19.15
C ALA A 569 0.18 -48.04 20.13
N THR A 570 0.13 -49.27 19.62
CA THR A 570 0.16 -50.46 20.48
C THR A 570 1.61 -50.80 20.82
N CYS A 571 1.95 -50.79 22.11
CA CYS A 571 3.30 -51.01 22.63
C CYS A 571 3.32 -52.04 23.78
N LEU A 572 4.51 -52.57 24.06
CA LEU A 572 4.74 -53.50 25.17
C LEU A 572 5.32 -52.74 26.37
N ASP A 573 4.67 -52.87 27.52
CA ASP A 573 5.18 -52.31 28.78
C ASP A 573 6.39 -53.09 29.32
N GLN A 574 6.89 -52.66 30.48
CA GLN A 574 7.98 -53.27 31.22
C GLN A 574 7.68 -54.70 31.72
N THR A 575 6.43 -55.15 31.64
CA THR A 575 5.96 -56.50 32.00
C THR A 575 5.63 -57.36 30.78
N ASP A 576 6.04 -56.93 29.58
CA ASP A 576 5.73 -57.56 28.29
C ASP A 576 4.22 -57.58 27.95
N ARG A 577 3.42 -56.72 28.60
CA ARG A 577 1.99 -56.63 28.32
C ARG A 577 1.72 -55.58 27.24
N ALA A 578 1.00 -56.00 26.21
CA ALA A 578 0.51 -55.09 25.18
C ALA A 578 -0.59 -54.16 25.71
N HIS A 579 -0.44 -52.87 25.43
CA HIS A 579 -1.45 -51.84 25.69
C HIS A 579 -1.37 -50.77 24.60
N ALA A 580 -2.36 -49.87 24.57
CA ALA A 580 -2.34 -48.71 23.68
C ALA A 580 -1.72 -47.53 24.42
N GLY A 581 -0.46 -47.21 24.10
CA GLY A 581 0.19 -45.99 24.55
C GLY A 581 -0.48 -44.79 23.90
N LYS A 582 -0.67 -43.71 24.67
CA LYS A 582 -1.33 -42.49 24.21
C LYS A 582 -0.60 -41.26 24.71
N GLU A 583 -0.38 -40.30 23.82
CA GLU A 583 0.24 -39.03 24.18
C GLU A 583 -0.38 -37.89 23.36
N SER A 584 -0.56 -36.73 24.01
CA SER A 584 -1.12 -35.53 23.39
C SER A 584 -0.11 -34.40 23.42
N VAL A 585 0.28 -33.93 22.23
CA VAL A 585 1.33 -32.91 22.09
C VAL A 585 0.75 -31.64 21.49
N GLY A 586 1.08 -30.49 22.08
CA GLY A 586 0.84 -29.16 21.52
C GLY A 586 2.11 -28.61 20.89
N PHE A 587 2.02 -28.06 19.68
CA PHE A 587 3.16 -27.55 18.92
C PHE A 587 3.15 -26.01 18.91
N LEU A 588 4.06 -25.39 19.66
CA LEU A 588 4.19 -23.93 19.72
C LEU A 588 4.66 -23.41 18.36
N TRP A 589 4.03 -22.36 17.83
CA TRP A 589 4.49 -21.79 16.56
C TRP A 589 5.55 -20.70 16.77
N LEU A 590 5.44 -19.90 17.83
CA LEU A 590 6.23 -18.66 17.98
C LEU A 590 7.74 -18.94 18.16
N PRO A 591 8.19 -19.81 19.08
CA PRO A 591 9.62 -20.05 19.25
C PRO A 591 10.29 -20.62 17.99
N TRP A 592 9.60 -21.55 17.33
CA TRP A 592 10.10 -22.21 16.14
C TRP A 592 10.00 -21.35 14.88
N ALA A 593 9.03 -20.44 14.80
CA ALA A 593 9.01 -19.40 13.76
C ALA A 593 10.20 -18.44 13.90
N ILE A 594 10.58 -18.09 15.14
CA ILE A 594 11.77 -17.26 15.40
C ILE A 594 13.04 -17.99 14.92
N ASP A 595 13.20 -19.26 15.31
CA ASP A 595 14.35 -20.09 14.91
C ASP A 595 14.40 -20.26 13.38
N ALA A 596 13.30 -20.69 12.76
CA ALA A 596 13.19 -20.86 11.31
C ALA A 596 13.46 -19.56 10.54
N ALA A 597 12.97 -18.41 11.04
CA ALA A 597 13.25 -17.11 10.42
C ALA A 597 14.74 -16.76 10.47
N GLN A 598 15.40 -16.97 11.63
CA GLN A 598 16.83 -16.71 11.80
C GLN A 598 17.67 -17.66 10.95
N GLY A 599 17.35 -18.96 10.94
CA GLY A 599 18.00 -19.97 10.10
C GLY A 599 17.84 -19.66 8.62
N TRP A 600 16.63 -19.29 8.17
CA TRP A 600 16.37 -19.00 6.77
C TRP A 600 17.07 -17.72 6.31
N LEU A 601 17.11 -16.67 7.14
CA LEU A 601 17.86 -15.44 6.81
C LEU A 601 19.36 -15.71 6.67
N THR A 602 19.92 -16.56 7.54
CA THR A 602 21.33 -16.97 7.45
C THR A 602 21.60 -17.74 6.16
N TRP A 603 20.72 -18.70 5.83
CA TRP A 603 20.79 -19.44 4.58
C TRP A 603 20.65 -18.52 3.35
N ALA A 604 19.70 -17.59 3.37
CA ALA A 604 19.42 -16.65 2.30
C ALA A 604 20.58 -15.71 2.00
N GLU A 605 21.35 -15.31 3.02
CA GLU A 605 22.57 -14.52 2.87
C GLU A 605 23.68 -15.30 2.17
N GLN A 606 23.85 -16.58 2.50
CA GLN A 606 24.86 -17.44 1.89
C GLN A 606 24.52 -17.83 0.45
N HIS A 607 23.23 -17.89 0.10
CA HIS A 607 22.74 -18.37 -1.20
C HIS A 607 22.18 -17.27 -2.10
N ASN A 608 22.34 -16.00 -1.72
CA ASN A 608 21.88 -14.82 -2.46
C ASN A 608 20.38 -14.89 -2.85
N ALA A 609 19.53 -15.25 -1.89
CA ALA A 609 18.08 -15.34 -2.10
C ALA A 609 17.47 -13.96 -2.44
N PRO A 610 16.30 -13.92 -3.10
CA PRO A 610 15.66 -12.68 -3.54
C PRO A 610 15.52 -11.63 -2.41
N PRO A 611 15.89 -10.35 -2.64
CA PRO A 611 15.83 -9.31 -1.62
C PRO A 611 14.44 -9.13 -0.99
N GLU A 612 13.37 -9.24 -1.80
CA GLU A 612 11.99 -9.17 -1.31
C GLU A 612 11.64 -10.25 -0.28
N GLU A 613 12.17 -11.46 -0.41
CA GLU A 613 11.91 -12.56 0.51
C GLU A 613 12.64 -12.34 1.83
N ARG A 614 13.92 -11.92 1.76
CA ARG A 614 14.70 -11.49 2.93
C ARG A 614 13.98 -10.37 3.69
N THR A 615 13.44 -9.39 2.97
CA THR A 615 12.65 -8.30 3.56
C THR A 615 11.41 -8.81 4.28
N ARG A 616 10.66 -9.75 3.69
CA ARG A 616 9.46 -10.34 4.28
C ARG A 616 9.76 -11.17 5.54
N VAL A 617 10.78 -12.03 5.48
CA VAL A 617 11.17 -12.86 6.63
C VAL A 617 11.71 -12.00 7.77
N ARG A 618 12.55 -11.00 7.48
CA ARG A 618 13.05 -10.06 8.50
C ARG A 618 11.91 -9.26 9.13
N ARG A 619 10.89 -8.88 8.37
CA ARG A 619 9.70 -8.22 8.91
C ARG A 619 8.93 -9.12 9.87
N ALA A 620 8.75 -10.40 9.54
CA ALA A 620 8.11 -11.37 10.43
C ALA A 620 8.93 -11.59 11.71
N LEU A 621 10.25 -11.77 11.60
CA LEU A 621 11.14 -11.86 12.77
C LEU A 621 11.07 -10.62 13.66
N GLY A 622 11.05 -9.44 13.04
CA GLY A 622 10.86 -8.17 13.72
C GLY A 622 9.54 -8.07 14.48
N HIS A 623 8.44 -8.53 13.89
CA HIS A 623 7.15 -8.60 14.56
C HIS A 623 7.19 -9.53 15.79
N MET A 624 7.71 -10.75 15.63
CA MET A 624 7.79 -11.75 16.71
C MET A 624 8.68 -11.30 17.88
N VAL A 625 9.80 -10.61 17.61
CA VAL A 625 10.77 -10.22 18.64
C VAL A 625 10.48 -8.82 19.20
N LEU A 626 10.20 -7.82 18.36
CA LEU A 626 10.04 -6.43 18.80
C LEU A 626 8.62 -6.10 19.25
N GLN A 627 7.61 -6.64 18.57
CA GLN A 627 6.20 -6.30 18.85
C GLN A 627 5.58 -7.29 19.83
N MET A 628 5.77 -8.60 19.61
CA MET A 628 5.22 -9.64 20.49
C MET A 628 6.14 -10.02 21.65
N GLY A 629 7.44 -9.70 21.57
CA GLY A 629 8.47 -10.28 22.45
C GLY A 629 8.20 -10.12 23.94
N ASN A 630 7.86 -8.91 24.40
CA ASN A 630 7.60 -8.65 25.83
C ASN A 630 6.40 -9.46 26.36
N ASP A 631 5.31 -9.51 25.60
CA ASP A 631 4.13 -10.28 25.97
C ASP A 631 4.40 -11.79 25.89
N ALA A 632 5.21 -12.22 24.92
CA ALA A 632 5.61 -13.61 24.76
C ALA A 632 6.40 -14.10 25.98
N VAL A 633 7.43 -13.35 26.40
CA VAL A 633 8.23 -13.73 27.58
C VAL A 633 7.46 -13.58 28.87
N LYS A 634 6.53 -12.61 28.97
CA LYS A 634 5.63 -12.51 30.13
C LYS A 634 4.78 -13.76 30.27
N ARG A 635 4.16 -14.22 29.18
CA ARG A 635 3.39 -15.47 29.16
C ARG A 635 4.28 -16.67 29.48
N ALA A 636 5.44 -16.75 28.83
CA ALA A 636 6.40 -17.82 29.05
C ALA A 636 6.91 -17.87 30.50
N SER A 637 6.97 -16.74 31.22
CA SER A 637 7.35 -16.67 32.63
C SER A 637 6.26 -17.08 33.62
N THR A 638 5.01 -17.30 33.18
CA THR A 638 3.85 -17.52 34.07
C THR A 638 2.95 -18.68 33.64
N ASP A 639 3.42 -19.54 32.75
CA ASP A 639 2.65 -20.65 32.17
C ASP A 639 3.43 -21.97 32.32
N TRP A 640 3.07 -23.01 31.58
CA TRP A 640 3.81 -24.28 31.57
C TRP A 640 5.27 -24.09 31.15
N THR A 641 6.17 -24.84 31.78
CA THR A 641 7.62 -24.69 31.62
C THR A 641 8.12 -24.97 30.20
N PHE A 642 7.46 -25.85 29.45
CA PHE A 642 7.80 -26.10 28.04
C PHE A 642 7.71 -24.82 27.19
N ILE A 643 6.78 -23.91 27.50
CA ILE A 643 6.63 -22.62 26.81
C ILE A 643 7.87 -21.75 27.06
N SER A 644 8.34 -21.70 28.32
CA SER A 644 9.58 -21.00 28.68
C SER A 644 10.79 -21.61 27.99
N ALA A 645 10.88 -22.94 28.02
CA ALA A 645 12.01 -23.68 27.50
C ALA A 645 12.19 -23.49 25.99
N GLU A 646 11.13 -23.71 25.21
CA GLU A 646 11.16 -23.51 23.75
C GLU A 646 11.35 -22.04 23.39
N THR A 647 10.70 -21.11 24.10
CA THR A 647 10.90 -19.67 23.87
C THR A 647 12.36 -19.27 24.06
N LEU A 648 13.01 -19.76 25.12
CA LEU A 648 14.43 -19.50 25.36
C LEU A 648 15.30 -20.17 24.29
N TYR A 649 14.96 -21.38 23.85
CA TYR A 649 15.65 -22.08 22.76
C TYR A 649 15.61 -21.26 21.46
N GLY A 650 14.42 -20.91 20.98
CA GLY A 650 14.23 -20.18 19.73
C GLY A 650 14.86 -18.78 19.76
N LEU A 651 14.71 -18.05 20.87
CA LEU A 651 15.39 -16.75 21.04
C LEU A 651 16.92 -16.90 21.04
N SER A 652 17.49 -18.01 21.50
CA SER A 652 18.95 -18.23 21.58
C SER A 652 19.62 -18.43 20.22
N GLU A 653 18.84 -18.62 19.15
CA GLU A 653 19.37 -18.59 17.78
C GLU A 653 19.67 -17.17 17.29
N ILE A 654 18.99 -16.15 17.82
CA ILE A 654 19.34 -14.75 17.55
C ILE A 654 20.59 -14.39 18.36
N LYS A 655 21.76 -14.51 17.73
CA LYS A 655 23.04 -14.19 18.39
C LYS A 655 23.11 -12.72 18.81
N PRO A 656 23.71 -12.43 19.99
CA PRO A 656 24.00 -11.05 20.40
C PRO A 656 25.01 -10.39 19.44
N LEU A 657 25.20 -9.10 19.62
CA LEU A 657 26.09 -8.26 18.81
C LEU A 657 27.57 -8.54 19.01
#